data_AF-A0A7J7DG25-F1
#
_entry.id   AF-A0A7J7DG25-F1
#
_cell.length_a   1.000
_cell.length_b   1.000
_cell.length_c   1.000
_cell.angle_alpha   90.00
_cell.angle_beta   90.00
_cell.angle_gamma   90.00
#
_symmetry.space_group_name_H-M   'P 1'
#
loop_
_entity.id
_entity.type
_entity.pdbx_description
1 polymer ?
#
loop_
_entity_poly.entity_id
_entity_poly.type
_entity_poly.pdbx_seq_one_letter_code
_entity_poly.pdbx_strand_id
1 'polypeptide(L)'
;MANSKYEYVKSYELVDEVRPPDIIVVRIDGCDFHRFSEVHEFDRPNDERALNLMNACATSVLDEYPDVVFAYGFSDEYSFVFKKTTKFYQRRASKVLSLVVSFFASVYATKWKEFFPKVELRNPPSFHARTICFATIEFLQAYLAWRQSECHINNQHNTCLWMLVRCGKSEKEAQEFLKGTQKQEKNELLFQQFGINYKNLPKIFRQGSCIFKTEVEDIVKFKEDGTPVKRLRRKARVVHSENIAGKSFWNEQPGLLKELGAFVGNIDKIEPDYFRPFLFENGLMPSTWIVIRLDGCHFHRFCKIHEFEKPNDEKALNLMNSCAAALMEEFHDIIFSYGVSDEFSFVLKKDSQFYQRQASKILSVVVSFFSSVYVMKWKDFLPHRELKYPPCFDGRAVCYPSSEILRDYLAWRQVDCHINNQYNTCFWMLVKSGKSKREAQDYLKGTQAREKNELLAQQFGIDYNALPIIFRQGSSVFRVQEEKANGYGNGASVEKLNTRVVVEHCNIIEKHFWKEHPGILDESLACASSSRPFFAKETIAPRRASRIVFVRSQNPGSGGSVSKRSVNMTDSEPPIGSSSSSTSSAIDFLTLCHRLKTTKRKGWINQGIKGPESIADHMYRMALMALISGDCPGVNRERCIKIAIVHDIAEAIVGDITPSDGIPKAEKSRREQEALDEMCKVLGGGMRAEEIKELWAEYENNASLEANLVKDFDKVEMILQALEYEMEHGKVLDEFFLSTAGKFQTEIGKSWAAEINSRRNSRLPVRPN
;
A
#
# COMPACT_ATOMS: atom_id res chain seq x y z
N MET A 1 5.35 -3.80 -31.40
CA MET A 1 4.13 -3.04 -31.01
C MET A 1 4.35 -1.60 -31.42
N ALA A 2 3.30 -0.81 -31.61
CA ALA A 2 3.47 0.60 -32.00
C ALA A 2 3.78 1.45 -30.77
N ASN A 3 4.76 2.35 -30.88
CA ASN A 3 5.02 3.37 -29.86
C ASN A 3 3.86 4.38 -29.90
N SER A 4 2.78 4.09 -29.18
CA SER A 4 1.64 5.00 -29.10
C SER A 4 2.04 6.26 -28.34
N LYS A 5 1.39 7.41 -28.64
CA LYS A 5 1.62 8.67 -27.91
C LYS A 5 1.42 8.56 -26.39
N TYR A 6 0.74 7.50 -25.94
CA TYR A 6 0.44 7.23 -24.53
C TYR A 6 1.50 6.38 -23.82
N GLU A 7 2.50 5.82 -24.52
CA GLU A 7 3.46 4.86 -23.91
C GLU A 7 4.21 5.45 -22.69
N TYR A 8 4.33 6.78 -22.60
CA TYR A 8 4.93 7.47 -21.46
C TYR A 8 4.27 7.12 -20.11
N VAL A 9 2.98 6.74 -20.07
CA VAL A 9 2.27 6.42 -18.82
C VAL A 9 2.84 5.20 -18.09
N LYS A 10 3.62 4.37 -18.80
CA LYS A 10 4.37 3.23 -18.26
C LYS A 10 5.54 3.67 -17.37
N SER A 11 6.03 4.90 -17.51
CA SER A 11 7.10 5.46 -16.65
C SER A 11 6.66 5.71 -15.20
N TYR A 12 5.35 5.61 -14.90
CA TYR A 12 4.81 5.68 -13.54
C TYR A 12 4.72 4.32 -12.83
N GLU A 13 5.00 3.20 -13.52
CA GLU A 13 5.13 1.90 -12.86
C GLU A 13 6.38 1.90 -11.96
N LEU A 14 6.19 1.67 -10.65
CA LEU A 14 7.28 1.67 -9.67
C LEU A 14 8.18 0.44 -9.80
N VAL A 15 9.48 0.61 -9.53
CA VAL A 15 10.44 -0.50 -9.37
C VAL A 15 10.44 -0.94 -7.92
N ASP A 16 10.14 -2.22 -7.70
CA ASP A 16 9.88 -2.83 -6.38
C ASP A 16 10.69 -4.12 -6.16
N GLU A 17 11.86 -4.23 -6.78
CA GLU A 17 12.76 -5.38 -6.64
C GLU A 17 13.33 -5.47 -5.21
N VAL A 18 13.06 -6.60 -4.53
CA VAL A 18 13.70 -6.93 -3.25
C VAL A 18 15.17 -7.25 -3.50
N ARG A 19 16.07 -6.53 -2.83
CA ARG A 19 17.52 -6.67 -3.01
C ARG A 19 18.00 -8.09 -2.66
N PRO A 20 18.93 -8.68 -3.42
CA PRO A 20 19.76 -9.76 -2.92
C PRO A 20 20.70 -9.23 -1.81
N PRO A 21 21.02 -10.02 -0.77
CA PRO A 21 20.74 -11.44 -0.59
C PRO A 21 19.52 -11.73 0.31
N ASP A 22 18.58 -10.80 0.45
CA ASP A 22 17.49 -10.89 1.44
C ASP A 22 16.58 -12.11 1.22
N ILE A 23 16.14 -12.71 2.32
CA ILE A 23 15.12 -13.76 2.35
C ILE A 23 13.76 -13.08 2.20
N ILE A 24 12.98 -13.51 1.20
CA ILE A 24 11.63 -13.00 0.94
C ILE A 24 10.62 -13.88 1.70
N VAL A 25 9.76 -13.26 2.49
CA VAL A 25 8.62 -13.91 3.15
C VAL A 25 7.33 -13.21 2.75
N VAL A 26 6.39 -13.94 2.14
CA VAL A 26 5.03 -13.42 1.89
C VAL A 26 4.12 -13.90 3.00
N ARG A 27 3.60 -13.00 3.83
CA ARG A 27 2.53 -13.33 4.81
C ARG A 27 1.19 -12.95 4.21
N ILE A 28 0.28 -13.92 4.11
CA ILE A 28 -1.15 -13.75 3.85
C ILE A 28 -1.95 -13.82 5.15
N ASP A 29 -3.13 -13.22 5.16
CA ASP A 29 -3.96 -12.93 6.35
C ASP A 29 -5.42 -12.75 5.89
N GLY A 30 -6.41 -13.23 6.64
CA GLY A 30 -7.81 -13.30 6.19
C GLY A 30 -8.51 -11.94 6.15
N CYS A 31 -9.02 -11.51 4.99
CA CYS A 31 -9.78 -10.27 4.89
C CYS A 31 -11.20 -10.49 5.43
N ASP A 32 -11.60 -9.71 6.45
CA ASP A 32 -12.86 -9.83 7.19
C ASP A 32 -13.23 -11.27 7.60
N PHE A 33 -12.23 -12.08 7.96
CA PHE A 33 -12.41 -13.53 8.16
C PHE A 33 -13.32 -13.89 9.35
N HIS A 34 -13.55 -12.95 10.27
CA HIS A 34 -14.61 -13.06 11.28
C HIS A 34 -15.99 -13.25 10.62
N ARG A 35 -16.42 -12.29 9.81
CA ARG A 35 -17.67 -12.31 9.03
C ARG A 35 -17.72 -13.52 8.08
N PHE A 36 -16.58 -13.88 7.47
CA PHE A 36 -16.50 -15.09 6.64
C PHE A 36 -16.79 -16.36 7.45
N SER A 37 -16.19 -16.50 8.64
CA SER A 37 -16.38 -17.67 9.51
C SER A 37 -17.78 -17.78 10.11
N GLU A 38 -18.47 -16.65 10.31
CA GLU A 38 -19.87 -16.60 10.76
C GLU A 38 -20.83 -17.02 9.64
N VAL A 39 -20.69 -16.45 8.43
CA VAL A 39 -21.56 -16.73 7.26
C VAL A 39 -21.49 -18.19 6.79
N HIS A 40 -20.40 -18.90 7.11
CA HIS A 40 -20.14 -20.29 6.75
C HIS A 40 -20.14 -21.25 7.95
N GLU A 41 -20.62 -20.82 9.12
CA GLU A 41 -20.88 -21.67 10.29
C GLU A 41 -19.65 -22.50 10.74
N PHE A 42 -18.52 -21.81 10.95
CA PHE A 42 -17.28 -22.41 11.42
C PHE A 42 -17.32 -22.76 12.93
N ASP A 43 -16.74 -23.90 13.27
CA ASP A 43 -16.62 -24.34 14.66
C ASP A 43 -15.76 -23.37 15.51
N ARG A 44 -16.22 -23.11 16.74
CA ARG A 44 -15.53 -22.25 17.73
C ARG A 44 -15.05 -23.09 18.92
N PRO A 45 -13.80 -22.95 19.41
CA PRO A 45 -12.82 -21.91 19.08
C PRO A 45 -12.02 -22.11 17.79
N ASN A 46 -11.98 -23.34 17.24
CA ASN A 46 -11.25 -23.67 16.02
C ASN A 46 -12.08 -24.61 15.15
N ASP A 47 -11.98 -24.43 13.83
CA ASP A 47 -12.56 -25.32 12.83
C ASP A 47 -11.46 -26.12 12.12
N GLU A 48 -11.43 -27.43 12.34
CA GLU A 48 -10.40 -28.31 11.76
C GLU A 48 -10.55 -28.46 10.23
N ARG A 49 -11.76 -28.27 9.68
CA ARG A 49 -12.02 -28.27 8.23
C ARG A 49 -11.40 -27.01 7.61
N ALA A 50 -11.62 -25.85 8.24
CA ALA A 50 -11.05 -24.58 7.80
C ALA A 50 -9.52 -24.60 7.84
N LEU A 51 -8.92 -25.06 8.95
CA LEU A 51 -7.47 -25.16 9.09
C LEU A 51 -6.87 -26.16 8.10
N ASN A 52 -7.52 -27.30 7.84
CA ASN A 52 -7.04 -28.25 6.84
C ASN A 52 -7.22 -27.76 5.39
N LEU A 53 -8.24 -26.95 5.09
CA LEU A 53 -8.34 -26.23 3.82
C LEU A 53 -7.17 -25.23 3.66
N MET A 54 -6.86 -24.42 4.68
CA MET A 54 -5.68 -23.54 4.68
C MET A 54 -4.38 -24.32 4.48
N ASN A 55 -4.20 -25.47 5.16
CA ASN A 55 -3.06 -26.38 4.97
C ASN A 55 -2.99 -26.88 3.51
N ALA A 56 -4.12 -27.27 2.92
CA ALA A 56 -4.20 -27.80 1.55
C ALA A 56 -3.96 -26.71 0.48
N CYS A 57 -4.31 -25.46 0.76
CA CYS A 57 -3.95 -24.30 -0.04
C CYS A 57 -2.45 -24.01 0.04
N ALA A 58 -1.89 -23.91 1.24
CA ALA A 58 -0.46 -23.65 1.44
C ALA A 58 0.45 -24.77 0.87
N THR A 59 0.01 -26.03 0.97
CA THR A 59 0.66 -27.18 0.30
C THR A 59 0.70 -26.97 -1.22
N SER A 60 -0.41 -26.52 -1.81
CA SER A 60 -0.50 -26.28 -3.26
C SER A 60 0.41 -25.12 -3.70
N VAL A 61 0.50 -24.05 -2.91
CA VAL A 61 1.44 -22.93 -3.16
C VAL A 61 2.90 -23.41 -3.19
N LEU A 62 3.31 -24.30 -2.28
CA LEU A 62 4.64 -24.90 -2.31
C LEU A 62 4.86 -25.76 -3.57
N ASP A 63 3.84 -26.47 -4.03
CA ASP A 63 3.95 -27.35 -5.21
C ASP A 63 3.96 -26.62 -6.55
N GLU A 64 3.18 -25.54 -6.72
CA GLU A 64 3.23 -24.69 -7.91
C GLU A 64 4.47 -23.77 -7.94
N TYR A 65 4.99 -23.34 -6.77
CA TYR A 65 6.16 -22.45 -6.69
C TYR A 65 7.35 -23.11 -5.96
N PRO A 66 8.21 -23.88 -6.66
CA PRO A 66 9.39 -24.56 -6.07
C PRO A 66 10.44 -23.67 -5.38
N ASP A 67 10.36 -22.35 -5.55
CA ASP A 67 11.21 -21.39 -4.84
C ASP A 67 10.71 -21.11 -3.41
N VAL A 68 9.45 -21.44 -3.10
CA VAL A 68 8.93 -21.48 -1.72
C VAL A 68 9.35 -22.80 -1.08
N VAL A 69 10.16 -22.72 -0.03
CA VAL A 69 10.81 -23.90 0.58
C VAL A 69 10.25 -24.28 1.95
N PHE A 70 9.63 -23.33 2.63
CA PHE A 70 8.98 -23.48 3.92
C PHE A 70 7.73 -22.59 3.99
N ALA A 71 6.69 -23.06 4.67
CA ALA A 71 5.57 -22.23 5.07
C ALA A 71 5.14 -22.53 6.51
N TYR A 72 4.55 -21.55 7.18
CA TYR A 72 3.93 -21.70 8.50
C TYR A 72 2.62 -20.91 8.57
N GLY A 73 1.57 -21.50 9.12
CA GLY A 73 0.27 -20.83 9.29
C GLY A 73 -0.54 -21.36 10.47
N PHE A 74 -1.49 -20.55 10.91
CA PHE A 74 -2.46 -20.84 11.96
C PHE A 74 -3.65 -19.88 11.80
N SER A 75 -4.80 -20.21 12.36
CA SER A 75 -6.04 -19.44 12.13
C SER A 75 -6.28 -19.24 10.62
N ASP A 76 -6.30 -17.99 10.18
CA ASP A 76 -6.53 -17.48 8.84
C ASP A 76 -5.28 -16.85 8.20
N GLU A 77 -4.11 -16.97 8.85
CA GLU A 77 -2.83 -16.50 8.30
C GLU A 77 -1.89 -17.61 7.83
N TYR A 78 -1.06 -17.28 6.84
CA TYR A 78 0.01 -18.15 6.34
C TYR A 78 1.23 -17.34 5.89
N SER A 79 2.42 -17.81 6.22
CA SER A 79 3.71 -17.18 5.88
C SER A 79 4.51 -18.11 4.98
N PHE A 80 4.86 -17.65 3.77
CA PHE A 80 5.58 -18.40 2.74
C PHE A 80 7.02 -17.88 2.59
N VAL A 81 8.00 -18.73 2.88
CA VAL A 81 9.43 -18.39 2.86
C VAL A 81 10.07 -18.86 1.56
N PHE A 82 10.61 -17.92 0.79
CA PHE A 82 11.34 -18.18 -0.43
C PHE A 82 12.82 -18.47 -0.14
N LYS A 83 13.43 -19.38 -0.92
CA LYS A 83 14.87 -19.66 -0.83
C LYS A 83 15.71 -18.40 -1.02
N LYS A 84 16.84 -18.30 -0.31
CA LYS A 84 17.68 -17.10 -0.29
C LYS A 84 18.19 -16.69 -1.68
N THR A 85 18.39 -17.67 -2.56
CA THR A 85 18.87 -17.52 -3.93
C THR A 85 17.78 -17.22 -4.97
N THR A 86 16.53 -16.98 -4.55
CA THR A 86 15.41 -16.84 -5.50
C THR A 86 15.59 -15.68 -6.49
N LYS A 87 15.24 -15.97 -7.75
CA LYS A 87 15.09 -15.01 -8.86
C LYS A 87 13.64 -14.92 -9.36
N PHE A 88 12.69 -15.49 -8.61
CA PHE A 88 11.27 -15.60 -8.97
C PHE A 88 10.71 -14.21 -9.36
N TYR A 89 10.24 -14.09 -10.60
CA TYR A 89 9.76 -12.84 -11.22
C TYR A 89 10.64 -11.59 -11.01
N GLN A 90 11.97 -11.76 -11.04
CA GLN A 90 12.95 -10.68 -10.80
C GLN A 90 12.80 -10.05 -9.40
N ARG A 91 12.37 -10.85 -8.40
CA ARG A 91 12.23 -10.47 -6.98
C ARG A 91 11.32 -9.25 -6.73
N ARG A 92 10.48 -8.87 -7.69
CA ARG A 92 9.53 -7.74 -7.60
C ARG A 92 8.43 -8.01 -6.58
N ALA A 93 8.43 -7.24 -5.49
CA ALA A 93 7.62 -7.50 -4.31
C ALA A 93 6.12 -7.65 -4.62
N SER A 94 5.56 -6.78 -5.45
CA SER A 94 4.16 -6.82 -5.90
C SER A 94 3.83 -8.08 -6.69
N LYS A 95 4.71 -8.54 -7.59
CA LYS A 95 4.47 -9.75 -8.40
C LYS A 95 4.63 -11.02 -7.59
N VAL A 96 5.63 -11.09 -6.70
CA VAL A 96 5.78 -12.24 -5.79
C VAL A 96 4.58 -12.36 -4.84
N LEU A 97 4.11 -11.24 -4.29
CA LEU A 97 2.94 -11.15 -3.41
C LEU A 97 1.64 -11.51 -4.12
N SER A 98 1.34 -10.85 -5.24
CA SER A 98 0.04 -11.00 -5.93
C SER A 98 -0.16 -12.42 -6.44
N LEU A 99 0.87 -13.06 -7.01
CA LEU A 99 0.80 -14.44 -7.46
C LEU A 99 0.52 -15.43 -6.32
N VAL A 100 1.24 -15.30 -5.19
CA VAL A 100 1.04 -16.18 -4.02
C VAL A 100 -0.38 -16.05 -3.46
N VAL A 101 -0.87 -14.83 -3.24
CA VAL A 101 -2.19 -14.62 -2.65
C VAL A 101 -3.33 -14.91 -3.63
N SER A 102 -3.16 -14.61 -4.93
CA SER A 102 -4.10 -14.99 -5.99
C SER A 102 -4.25 -16.50 -6.08
N PHE A 103 -3.14 -17.25 -6.19
CA PHE A 103 -3.20 -18.69 -6.32
C PHE A 103 -3.73 -19.36 -5.04
N PHE A 104 -3.37 -18.86 -3.85
CA PHE A 104 -3.94 -19.34 -2.60
C PHE A 104 -5.46 -19.17 -2.55
N ALA A 105 -5.97 -17.99 -2.92
CA ALA A 105 -7.41 -17.70 -2.97
C ALA A 105 -8.15 -18.57 -3.99
N SER A 106 -7.60 -18.73 -5.21
CA SER A 106 -8.12 -19.64 -6.22
C SER A 106 -8.18 -21.09 -5.73
N VAL A 107 -7.12 -21.59 -5.07
CA VAL A 107 -7.09 -22.95 -4.51
C VAL A 107 -8.11 -23.08 -3.38
N TYR A 108 -8.29 -22.07 -2.53
CA TYR A 108 -9.26 -22.06 -1.44
C TYR A 108 -10.69 -22.19 -1.97
N ALA A 109 -11.06 -21.37 -2.96
CA ALA A 109 -12.36 -21.46 -3.64
C ALA A 109 -12.53 -22.81 -4.36
N THR A 110 -11.49 -23.32 -5.03
CA THR A 110 -11.54 -24.60 -5.77
C THR A 110 -11.74 -25.79 -4.83
N LYS A 111 -11.02 -25.83 -3.69
CA LYS A 111 -11.05 -26.93 -2.73
C LYS A 111 -12.16 -26.82 -1.69
N TRP A 112 -12.94 -25.73 -1.66
CA TRP A 112 -13.97 -25.52 -0.64
C TRP A 112 -14.87 -26.76 -0.43
N LYS A 113 -15.36 -27.38 -1.51
CA LYS A 113 -16.25 -28.55 -1.45
C LYS A 113 -15.57 -29.86 -1.02
N GLU A 114 -14.23 -29.93 -1.01
CA GLU A 114 -13.45 -31.05 -0.45
C GLU A 114 -13.56 -31.08 1.08
N PHE A 115 -13.53 -29.91 1.72
CA PHE A 115 -13.53 -29.76 3.19
C PHE A 115 -14.92 -29.38 3.76
N PHE A 116 -15.74 -28.69 2.96
CA PHE A 116 -17.08 -28.22 3.31
C PHE A 116 -18.14 -28.71 2.30
N PRO A 117 -18.34 -30.03 2.12
CA PRO A 117 -19.25 -30.55 1.09
C PRO A 117 -20.68 -30.03 1.24
N LYS A 118 -21.16 -29.90 2.49
CA LYS A 118 -22.52 -29.45 2.84
C LYS A 118 -22.71 -27.93 2.91
N VAL A 119 -21.63 -27.13 2.99
CA VAL A 119 -21.72 -25.66 3.08
C VAL A 119 -21.46 -25.06 1.71
N GLU A 120 -22.28 -24.09 1.30
CA GLU A 120 -22.05 -23.33 0.07
C GLU A 120 -21.08 -22.17 0.33
N LEU A 121 -20.17 -21.90 -0.60
CA LEU A 121 -19.28 -20.75 -0.52
C LEU A 121 -20.06 -19.51 -0.97
N ARG A 122 -20.70 -18.83 -0.01
CA ARG A 122 -21.62 -17.71 -0.27
C ARG A 122 -20.89 -16.43 -0.64
N ASN A 123 -19.79 -16.14 0.06
CA ASN A 123 -18.97 -14.95 -0.14
C ASN A 123 -17.60 -15.33 -0.71
N PRO A 124 -17.01 -14.55 -1.62
CA PRO A 124 -15.65 -14.80 -2.11
C PRO A 124 -14.61 -14.66 -0.98
N PRO A 125 -13.77 -15.68 -0.73
CA PRO A 125 -12.68 -15.56 0.22
C PRO A 125 -11.63 -14.59 -0.32
N SER A 126 -11.24 -13.64 0.52
CA SER A 126 -10.28 -12.59 0.20
C SER A 126 -9.20 -12.53 1.28
N PHE A 127 -7.99 -12.12 0.92
CA PHE A 127 -6.82 -12.16 1.78
C PHE A 127 -6.00 -10.89 1.63
N HIS A 128 -5.61 -10.31 2.77
CA HIS A 128 -4.49 -9.39 2.82
C HIS A 128 -3.19 -10.17 2.58
N ALA A 129 -2.20 -9.53 1.96
CA ALA A 129 -0.85 -10.05 1.87
C ALA A 129 0.18 -8.93 2.01
N ARG A 130 1.37 -9.26 2.50
CA ARG A 130 2.54 -8.38 2.55
C ARG A 130 3.83 -9.14 2.26
N THR A 131 4.79 -8.45 1.67
CA THR A 131 6.16 -8.95 1.48
C THR A 131 7.04 -8.40 2.60
N ILE A 132 7.68 -9.30 3.34
CA ILE A 132 8.62 -9.01 4.42
C ILE A 132 10.00 -9.48 3.97
N CYS A 133 11.04 -8.69 4.23
CA CYS A 133 12.40 -8.95 3.77
C CYS A 133 13.34 -9.10 4.97
N PHE A 134 14.07 -10.21 5.04
CA PHE A 134 15.02 -10.50 6.13
C PHE A 134 16.44 -10.66 5.58
N ALA A 135 17.36 -9.76 5.98
CA ALA A 135 18.75 -9.77 5.52
C ALA A 135 19.53 -11.03 5.96
N THR A 136 19.16 -11.61 7.11
CA THR A 136 19.83 -12.78 7.72
C THR A 136 18.82 -13.84 8.18
N ILE A 137 19.31 -15.04 8.50
CA ILE A 137 18.45 -16.17 8.90
C ILE A 137 17.96 -16.04 10.35
N GLU A 138 18.66 -15.29 11.19
CA GLU A 138 18.31 -15.02 12.58
C GLU A 138 17.01 -14.20 12.68
N PHE A 139 16.82 -13.22 11.79
CA PHE A 139 15.54 -12.49 11.66
C PHE A 139 14.38 -13.41 11.25
N LEU A 140 14.63 -14.36 10.33
CA LEU A 140 13.64 -15.38 9.96
C LEU A 140 13.33 -16.31 11.15
N GLN A 141 14.34 -16.75 11.90
CA GLN A 141 14.18 -17.60 13.08
C GLN A 141 13.32 -16.90 14.14
N ALA A 142 13.64 -15.65 14.46
CA ALA A 142 12.90 -14.84 15.42
C ALA A 142 11.46 -14.57 14.94
N TYR A 143 11.26 -14.34 13.64
CA TYR A 143 9.93 -14.16 13.04
C TYR A 143 9.08 -15.43 13.15
N LEU A 144 9.63 -16.59 12.82
CA LEU A 144 8.91 -17.87 12.96
C LEU A 144 8.58 -18.18 14.43
N ALA A 145 9.48 -17.86 15.35
CA ALA A 145 9.25 -17.96 16.79
C ALA A 145 8.10 -17.03 17.23
N TRP A 146 8.08 -15.79 16.75
CA TRP A 146 7.01 -14.82 17.02
C TRP A 146 5.65 -15.33 16.52
N ARG A 147 5.57 -15.79 15.27
CA ARG A 147 4.33 -16.35 14.68
C ARG A 147 3.82 -17.55 15.49
N GLN A 148 4.69 -18.46 15.94
CA GLN A 148 4.28 -19.60 16.76
C GLN A 148 3.88 -19.19 18.21
N SER A 149 4.49 -18.14 18.77
CA SER A 149 4.04 -17.58 20.05
C SER A 149 2.64 -16.98 19.96
N GLU A 150 2.30 -16.28 18.87
CA GLU A 150 0.97 -15.74 18.65
C GLU A 150 -0.08 -16.84 18.47
N CYS A 151 0.25 -17.92 17.73
CA CYS A 151 -0.58 -19.12 17.66
C CYS A 151 -0.92 -19.67 19.05
N HIS A 152 0.09 -19.82 19.92
CA HIS A 152 -0.10 -20.26 21.31
C HIS A 152 -1.01 -19.34 22.12
N ILE A 153 -0.77 -18.02 22.07
CA ILE A 153 -1.48 -17.02 22.88
C ILE A 153 -2.95 -16.92 22.44
N ASN A 154 -3.17 -16.81 21.12
CA ASN A 154 -4.50 -16.62 20.55
C ASN A 154 -5.35 -17.89 20.67
N ASN A 155 -4.80 -19.08 20.41
CA ASN A 155 -5.55 -20.32 20.63
C ASN A 155 -5.91 -20.54 22.11
N GLN A 156 -5.00 -20.24 23.05
CA GLN A 156 -5.31 -20.34 24.48
C GLN A 156 -6.42 -19.37 24.89
N HIS A 157 -6.31 -18.09 24.50
CA HIS A 157 -7.32 -17.07 24.79
C HIS A 157 -8.67 -17.41 24.17
N ASN A 158 -8.71 -17.78 22.89
CA ASN A 158 -9.94 -18.16 22.19
C ASN A 158 -10.58 -19.41 22.80
N THR A 159 -9.80 -20.39 23.26
CA THR A 159 -10.34 -21.55 23.97
C THR A 159 -11.03 -21.12 25.27
N CYS A 160 -10.41 -20.27 26.08
CA CYS A 160 -11.05 -19.73 27.28
C CYS A 160 -12.33 -18.94 26.95
N LEU A 161 -12.26 -18.08 25.93
CA LEU A 161 -13.36 -17.21 25.51
C LEU A 161 -14.60 -18.02 25.12
N TRP A 162 -14.43 -18.99 24.22
CA TRP A 162 -15.54 -19.79 23.72
C TRP A 162 -16.06 -20.82 24.74
N MET A 163 -15.26 -21.24 25.74
CA MET A 163 -15.81 -22.01 26.87
C MET A 163 -16.66 -21.13 27.80
N LEU A 164 -16.21 -19.91 28.12
CA LEU A 164 -17.00 -18.95 28.91
C LEU A 164 -18.33 -18.61 28.23
N VAL A 165 -18.34 -18.45 26.90
CA VAL A 165 -19.56 -18.22 26.10
C VAL A 165 -20.47 -19.45 26.11
N ARG A 166 -19.94 -20.67 25.95
CA ARG A 166 -20.71 -21.92 26.08
C ARG A 166 -21.30 -22.11 27.49
N CYS A 167 -20.70 -21.52 28.52
CA CYS A 167 -21.25 -21.46 29.89
C CYS A 167 -22.22 -20.29 30.13
N GLY A 168 -22.73 -19.65 29.07
CA GLY A 168 -23.84 -18.68 29.15
C GLY A 168 -23.44 -17.22 29.31
N LYS A 169 -22.14 -16.87 29.22
CA LYS A 169 -21.72 -15.46 29.10
C LYS A 169 -21.91 -14.95 27.67
N SER A 170 -22.21 -13.66 27.52
CA SER A 170 -22.01 -12.98 26.23
C SER A 170 -20.51 -12.89 25.90
N GLU A 171 -20.17 -12.79 24.60
CA GLU A 171 -18.78 -12.60 24.16
C GLU A 171 -18.11 -11.40 24.82
N LYS A 172 -18.85 -10.29 25.00
CA LYS A 172 -18.35 -9.07 25.65
C LYS A 172 -17.98 -9.30 27.13
N GLU A 173 -18.80 -10.04 27.87
CA GLU A 173 -18.48 -10.41 29.26
C GLU A 173 -17.31 -11.39 29.34
N ALA A 174 -17.20 -12.33 28.39
CA ALA A 174 -16.09 -13.27 28.32
C ALA A 174 -14.77 -12.57 27.93
N GLN A 175 -14.80 -11.57 27.04
CA GLN A 175 -13.66 -10.72 26.69
C GLN A 175 -13.19 -9.90 27.90
N GLU A 176 -14.10 -9.20 28.59
CA GLU A 176 -13.75 -8.37 29.75
C GLU A 176 -13.26 -9.23 30.93
N PHE A 177 -13.81 -10.44 31.13
CA PHE A 177 -13.32 -11.39 32.13
C PHE A 177 -11.90 -11.91 31.84
N LEU A 178 -11.51 -12.05 30.57
CA LEU A 178 -10.17 -12.51 30.17
C LEU A 178 -9.16 -11.36 30.01
N LYS A 179 -9.58 -10.11 30.19
CA LYS A 179 -8.75 -8.92 30.04
C LYS A 179 -7.66 -8.87 31.10
N GLY A 180 -6.42 -8.60 30.69
CA GLY A 180 -5.25 -8.63 31.58
C GLY A 180 -4.77 -10.03 32.02
N THR A 181 -5.58 -11.09 31.83
CA THR A 181 -5.25 -12.42 32.39
C THR A 181 -4.01 -13.07 31.75
N GLN A 182 -3.18 -13.66 32.59
CA GLN A 182 -1.90 -14.27 32.26
C GLN A 182 -2.02 -15.69 31.70
N LYS A 183 -0.93 -16.21 31.14
CA LYS A 183 -0.85 -17.57 30.56
C LYS A 183 -1.10 -18.68 31.59
N GLN A 184 -0.77 -18.46 32.86
CA GLN A 184 -1.00 -19.40 33.97
C GLN A 184 -2.48 -19.42 34.35
N GLU A 185 -3.05 -18.26 34.70
CA GLU A 185 -4.48 -18.06 34.99
C GLU A 185 -5.39 -18.64 33.89
N LYS A 186 -5.04 -18.45 32.61
CA LYS A 186 -5.76 -19.06 31.48
C LYS A 186 -5.70 -20.60 31.44
N ASN A 187 -4.59 -21.22 31.86
CA ASN A 187 -4.52 -22.69 32.00
C ASN A 187 -5.31 -23.18 33.21
N GLU A 188 -5.25 -22.47 34.32
CA GLU A 188 -5.99 -22.81 35.54
C GLU A 188 -7.50 -22.70 35.32
N LEU A 189 -7.96 -21.66 34.64
CA LEU A 189 -9.35 -21.50 34.19
C LEU A 189 -9.80 -22.69 33.32
N LEU A 190 -9.02 -23.05 32.29
CA LEU A 190 -9.34 -24.19 31.42
C LEU A 190 -9.41 -25.50 32.20
N PHE A 191 -8.45 -25.74 33.10
CA PHE A 191 -8.36 -26.99 33.84
C PHE A 191 -9.39 -27.11 34.97
N GLN A 192 -9.54 -26.09 35.81
CA GLN A 192 -10.39 -26.12 37.01
C GLN A 192 -11.88 -25.91 36.68
N GLN A 193 -12.22 -24.97 35.79
CA GLN A 193 -13.63 -24.67 35.49
C GLN A 193 -14.20 -25.54 34.37
N PHE A 194 -13.39 -25.95 33.39
CA PHE A 194 -13.87 -26.68 32.21
C PHE A 194 -13.28 -28.10 32.05
N GLY A 195 -12.38 -28.53 32.93
CA GLY A 195 -11.72 -29.85 32.84
C GLY A 195 -10.73 -30.00 31.68
N ILE A 196 -10.42 -28.92 30.96
CA ILE A 196 -9.61 -28.94 29.74
C ILE A 196 -8.14 -28.74 30.10
N ASN A 197 -7.35 -29.82 30.04
CA ASN A 197 -5.89 -29.70 29.99
C ASN A 197 -5.48 -29.19 28.60
N TYR A 198 -5.04 -27.92 28.52
CA TYR A 198 -4.62 -27.30 27.26
C TYR A 198 -3.60 -28.16 26.48
N LYS A 199 -2.63 -28.81 27.15
CA LYS A 199 -1.62 -29.65 26.48
C LYS A 199 -2.21 -30.86 25.73
N ASN A 200 -3.42 -31.29 26.08
CA ASN A 200 -4.09 -32.43 25.43
C ASN A 200 -4.88 -32.02 24.18
N LEU A 201 -5.07 -30.72 23.91
CA LEU A 201 -5.71 -30.25 22.68
C LEU A 201 -4.89 -30.63 21.42
N PRO A 202 -5.53 -30.88 20.27
CA PRO A 202 -4.88 -31.20 19.01
C PRO A 202 -3.72 -30.27 18.65
N LYS A 203 -2.62 -30.85 18.16
CA LYS A 203 -1.40 -30.10 17.87
C LYS A 203 -1.60 -29.02 16.81
N ILE A 204 -2.49 -29.22 15.83
CA ILE A 204 -2.83 -28.22 14.81
C ILE A 204 -3.34 -26.90 15.42
N PHE A 205 -4.23 -26.94 16.42
CA PHE A 205 -4.74 -25.74 17.09
C PHE A 205 -3.67 -25.05 17.95
N ARG A 206 -2.83 -25.85 18.63
CA ARG A 206 -1.82 -25.32 19.56
C ARG A 206 -0.56 -24.80 18.91
N GLN A 207 -0.10 -25.49 17.86
CA GLN A 207 1.23 -25.31 17.28
C GLN A 207 1.17 -24.64 15.90
N GLY A 208 0.00 -24.58 15.27
CA GLY A 208 -0.15 -24.27 13.86
C GLY A 208 0.38 -25.40 12.98
N SER A 209 0.57 -25.08 11.70
CA SER A 209 0.99 -26.00 10.65
C SER A 209 2.24 -25.48 9.95
N CYS A 210 3.37 -26.16 10.08
CA CYS A 210 4.53 -25.94 9.22
C CYS A 210 4.51 -26.92 8.04
N ILE A 211 4.89 -26.44 6.85
CA ILE A 211 4.89 -27.21 5.61
C ILE A 211 6.23 -26.99 4.89
N PHE A 212 6.89 -28.07 4.50
CA PHE A 212 8.16 -28.02 3.77
C PHE A 212 8.35 -29.29 2.95
N LYS A 213 9.25 -29.26 1.95
CA LYS A 213 9.45 -30.40 1.04
C LYS A 213 10.54 -31.36 1.50
N THR A 214 10.11 -32.46 2.12
CA THR A 214 10.94 -33.62 2.48
C THR A 214 11.16 -34.56 1.29
N GLU A 215 12.30 -35.23 1.26
CA GLU A 215 12.55 -36.32 0.32
C GLU A 215 11.86 -37.61 0.78
N VAL A 216 11.14 -38.25 -0.13
CA VAL A 216 10.43 -39.52 0.10
C VAL A 216 10.64 -40.44 -1.11
N GLU A 217 10.65 -41.76 -0.87
CA GLU A 217 10.57 -42.73 -1.96
C GLU A 217 9.15 -42.74 -2.56
N ASP A 218 9.05 -42.54 -3.86
CA ASP A 218 7.80 -42.53 -4.60
C ASP A 218 7.79 -43.66 -5.65
N ILE A 219 6.75 -44.48 -5.70
CA ILE A 219 6.63 -45.55 -6.69
C ILE A 219 6.15 -44.92 -8.00
N VAL A 220 7.05 -44.77 -8.97
CA VAL A 220 6.77 -44.01 -10.21
C VAL A 220 6.11 -44.86 -11.29
N LYS A 221 6.39 -46.17 -11.28
CA LYS A 221 5.70 -47.20 -12.08
C LYS A 221 5.99 -48.57 -11.47
N PHE A 222 5.22 -49.58 -11.85
CA PHE A 222 5.65 -50.97 -11.71
C PHE A 222 6.38 -51.41 -12.99
N LYS A 223 7.25 -52.42 -12.88
CA LYS A 223 7.74 -53.18 -14.03
C LYS A 223 6.69 -54.22 -14.45
N GLU A 224 6.92 -54.87 -15.60
CA GLU A 224 6.14 -56.02 -16.08
C GLU A 224 6.20 -57.22 -15.11
N ASP A 225 7.29 -57.37 -14.36
CA ASP A 225 7.46 -58.36 -13.28
C ASP A 225 6.73 -57.99 -11.96
N GLY A 226 5.99 -56.88 -11.92
CA GLY A 226 5.30 -56.38 -10.72
C GLY A 226 6.19 -55.62 -9.72
N THR A 227 7.50 -55.49 -9.94
CA THR A 227 8.40 -54.77 -9.02
C THR A 227 8.14 -53.25 -9.06
N PRO A 228 7.98 -52.57 -7.91
CA PRO A 228 7.84 -51.11 -7.87
C PRO A 228 9.16 -50.39 -8.20
N VAL A 229 9.14 -49.56 -9.24
CA VAL A 229 10.24 -48.65 -9.58
C VAL A 229 10.14 -47.39 -8.71
N LYS A 230 10.78 -47.44 -7.55
CA LYS A 230 10.92 -46.30 -6.65
C LYS A 230 11.83 -45.22 -7.26
N ARG A 231 11.55 -43.95 -6.97
CA ARG A 231 12.48 -42.82 -7.11
C ARG A 231 12.32 -41.88 -5.93
N LEU A 232 13.41 -41.29 -5.46
CA LEU A 232 13.34 -40.19 -4.50
C LEU A 232 12.64 -38.98 -5.15
N ARG A 233 11.66 -38.40 -4.45
CA ARG A 233 10.99 -37.14 -4.83
C ARG A 233 10.84 -36.24 -3.61
N ARG A 234 10.93 -34.93 -3.83
CA ARG A 234 10.59 -33.92 -2.81
C ARG A 234 9.08 -33.66 -2.83
N LYS A 235 8.36 -34.16 -1.82
CA LYS A 235 6.92 -33.88 -1.62
C LYS A 235 6.74 -32.94 -0.42
N ALA A 236 5.76 -32.04 -0.49
CA ALA A 236 5.38 -31.21 0.65
C ALA A 236 4.79 -32.08 1.77
N ARG A 237 5.18 -31.81 3.02
CA ARG A 237 4.69 -32.50 4.23
C ARG A 237 4.22 -31.48 5.26
N VAL A 238 2.98 -31.61 5.71
CA VAL A 238 2.43 -30.84 6.85
C VAL A 238 2.93 -31.45 8.15
N VAL A 239 3.33 -30.62 9.11
CA VAL A 239 3.88 -31.01 10.42
C VAL A 239 3.39 -30.03 11.50
N HIS A 240 3.17 -30.54 12.71
CA HIS A 240 2.80 -29.73 13.88
C HIS A 240 3.88 -29.88 14.97
N SER A 241 4.97 -29.12 14.83
CA SER A 241 6.14 -29.14 15.73
C SER A 241 5.98 -28.16 16.88
N GLU A 242 6.48 -28.51 18.08
CA GLU A 242 6.35 -27.68 19.28
C GLU A 242 7.36 -26.53 19.38
N ASN A 243 8.34 -26.47 18.47
CA ASN A 243 9.21 -25.32 18.28
C ASN A 243 9.76 -25.29 16.84
N ILE A 244 9.10 -24.56 15.93
CA ILE A 244 9.53 -24.44 14.53
C ILE A 244 10.79 -23.57 14.35
N ALA A 245 11.08 -22.72 15.34
CA ALA A 245 12.30 -21.90 15.40
C ALA A 245 13.43 -22.61 16.17
N GLY A 246 13.20 -23.84 16.64
CA GLY A 246 14.16 -24.62 17.39
C GLY A 246 15.25 -25.19 16.50
N LYS A 247 16.50 -25.14 16.99
CA LYS A 247 17.68 -25.59 16.24
C LYS A 247 17.61 -27.05 15.79
N SER A 248 17.05 -27.93 16.63
CA SER A 248 16.81 -29.35 16.30
C SER A 248 15.86 -29.47 15.11
N PHE A 249 14.61 -29.02 15.27
CA PHE A 249 13.58 -29.10 14.23
C PHE A 249 14.06 -28.56 12.87
N TRP A 250 14.70 -27.38 12.83
CA TRP A 250 15.10 -26.76 11.58
C TRP A 250 16.34 -27.42 10.94
N ASN A 251 17.40 -27.64 11.72
CA ASN A 251 18.66 -28.18 11.18
C ASN A 251 18.55 -29.68 10.86
N GLU A 252 17.54 -30.39 11.37
CA GLU A 252 17.19 -31.76 10.95
C GLU A 252 16.58 -31.83 9.54
N GLN A 253 16.29 -30.70 8.87
CA GLN A 253 15.71 -30.68 7.52
C GLN A 253 16.76 -30.29 6.45
N PRO A 254 17.35 -31.24 5.68
CA PRO A 254 18.40 -30.94 4.71
C PRO A 254 17.98 -29.94 3.63
N GLY A 255 16.69 -29.96 3.26
CA GLY A 255 16.11 -29.02 2.29
C GLY A 255 15.96 -27.58 2.78
N LEU A 256 16.00 -27.33 4.09
CA LEU A 256 16.00 -25.97 4.66
C LEU A 256 17.43 -25.48 4.88
N LEU A 257 18.29 -26.34 5.43
CA LEU A 257 19.73 -26.10 5.56
C LEU A 257 20.37 -25.64 4.24
N LYS A 258 20.03 -26.31 3.13
CA LYS A 258 20.58 -26.01 1.80
C LYS A 258 20.11 -24.70 1.19
N GLU A 259 18.82 -24.36 1.37
CA GLU A 259 18.16 -23.29 0.60
C GLU A 259 18.04 -21.95 1.37
N LEU A 260 18.23 -22.00 2.71
CA LEU A 260 18.16 -20.85 3.62
C LEU A 260 19.37 -20.77 4.56
N GLY A 261 19.80 -21.91 5.12
CA GLY A 261 20.90 -22.01 6.09
C GLY A 261 20.49 -22.69 7.40
N ALA A 262 21.43 -22.74 8.35
CA ALA A 262 21.23 -23.31 9.68
C ALA A 262 20.88 -22.25 10.72
N PHE A 263 20.05 -22.61 11.71
CA PHE A 263 19.92 -21.83 12.93
C PHE A 263 21.14 -22.08 13.84
N VAL A 264 21.77 -21.00 14.32
CA VAL A 264 23.01 -21.05 15.11
C VAL A 264 22.72 -21.45 16.56
N GLY A 265 21.71 -20.85 17.17
CA GLY A 265 21.23 -21.12 18.53
C GLY A 265 19.71 -21.35 18.59
N ASN A 266 19.16 -21.35 19.80
CA ASN A 266 17.71 -21.23 20.03
C ASN A 266 17.36 -19.77 20.38
N ILE A 267 16.07 -19.42 20.37
CA ILE A 267 15.56 -18.10 20.77
C ILE A 267 14.56 -18.30 21.90
N ASP A 268 14.92 -17.90 23.12
CA ASP A 268 14.14 -18.14 24.34
C ASP A 268 13.25 -16.95 24.73
N LYS A 269 13.50 -15.76 24.17
CA LYS A 269 12.69 -14.55 24.33
C LYS A 269 12.55 -13.84 22.99
N ILE A 270 11.37 -13.28 22.76
CA ILE A 270 10.99 -12.60 21.53
C ILE A 270 10.23 -11.34 21.95
N GLU A 271 10.65 -10.18 21.47
CA GLU A 271 9.96 -8.91 21.70
C GLU A 271 9.13 -8.57 20.45
N PRO A 272 7.79 -8.54 20.51
CA PRO A 272 6.96 -8.33 19.32
C PRO A 272 7.27 -7.01 18.59
N ASP A 273 7.69 -5.99 19.34
CA ASP A 273 8.00 -4.65 18.85
C ASP A 273 9.22 -4.65 17.91
N TYR A 274 10.12 -5.63 18.04
CA TYR A 274 11.26 -5.87 17.15
C TYR A 274 10.86 -6.03 15.67
N PHE A 275 9.64 -6.53 15.41
CA PHE A 275 9.12 -6.72 14.05
C PHE A 275 8.38 -5.50 13.49
N ARG A 276 8.02 -4.49 14.29
CA ARG A 276 7.29 -3.31 13.81
C ARG A 276 7.99 -2.61 12.61
N PRO A 277 9.32 -2.42 12.58
CA PRO A 277 10.00 -1.82 11.42
C PRO A 277 9.89 -2.67 10.15
N PHE A 278 9.93 -4.00 10.26
CA PHE A 278 9.80 -4.95 9.14
C PHE A 278 8.35 -5.08 8.64
N LEU A 279 7.38 -4.58 9.39
CA LEU A 279 5.95 -4.63 9.08
C LEU A 279 5.39 -3.27 8.62
N PHE A 280 6.21 -2.22 8.61
CA PHE A 280 5.85 -0.89 8.17
C PHE A 280 5.87 -0.80 6.63
N GLU A 281 4.86 -0.16 6.07
CA GLU A 281 4.73 0.08 4.63
C GLU A 281 4.29 1.53 4.40
N ASN A 282 4.99 2.25 3.52
CA ASN A 282 4.59 3.59 3.12
C ASN A 282 3.31 3.56 2.27
N GLY A 283 2.35 4.44 2.59
CA GLY A 283 1.16 4.63 1.77
C GLY A 283 1.48 5.20 0.39
N LEU A 284 0.71 4.80 -0.62
CA LEU A 284 0.78 5.34 -1.98
C LEU A 284 0.48 6.84 -1.97
N MET A 285 1.28 7.61 -2.71
CA MET A 285 1.32 9.08 -2.74
C MET A 285 -0.09 9.72 -2.61
N PRO A 286 -0.36 10.53 -1.57
CA PRO A 286 -1.64 11.21 -1.39
C PRO A 286 -2.04 12.07 -2.59
N SER A 287 -3.35 12.31 -2.76
CA SER A 287 -3.92 13.11 -3.84
C SER A 287 -3.62 12.61 -5.26
N THR A 288 -3.24 11.33 -5.43
CA THR A 288 -3.07 10.67 -6.73
C THR A 288 -4.07 9.54 -6.91
N TRP A 289 -4.63 9.43 -8.12
CA TRP A 289 -5.44 8.28 -8.53
C TRP A 289 -4.60 7.00 -8.42
N ILE A 290 -5.13 5.98 -7.75
CA ILE A 290 -4.49 4.67 -7.69
C ILE A 290 -5.13 3.80 -8.77
N VAL A 291 -4.29 3.15 -9.58
CA VAL A 291 -4.73 2.09 -10.51
C VAL A 291 -4.11 0.77 -10.08
N ILE A 292 -4.95 -0.23 -9.85
CA ILE A 292 -4.55 -1.63 -9.67
C ILE A 292 -4.76 -2.34 -11.01
N ARG A 293 -3.67 -2.68 -11.71
CA ARG A 293 -3.77 -3.54 -12.91
C ARG A 293 -3.50 -4.99 -12.52
N LEU A 294 -4.43 -5.88 -12.85
CA LEU A 294 -4.30 -7.33 -12.79
C LEU A 294 -3.99 -7.90 -14.18
N ASP A 295 -3.26 -9.01 -14.25
CA ASP A 295 -2.71 -9.63 -15.46
C ASP A 295 -2.71 -11.17 -15.29
N GLY A 296 -3.23 -11.91 -16.29
CA GLY A 296 -3.42 -13.36 -16.23
C GLY A 296 -2.13 -14.16 -16.26
N CYS A 297 -1.72 -14.71 -15.12
CA CYS A 297 -0.47 -15.45 -15.00
C CYS A 297 -0.44 -16.68 -15.92
N HIS A 298 0.45 -16.66 -16.90
CA HIS A 298 0.58 -17.68 -17.94
C HIS A 298 -0.74 -17.99 -18.70
N PHE A 299 -1.65 -17.02 -18.86
CA PHE A 299 -2.99 -17.26 -19.40
C PHE A 299 -3.01 -17.85 -20.83
N HIS A 300 -1.95 -17.71 -21.62
CA HIS A 300 -1.81 -18.45 -22.89
C HIS A 300 -1.87 -19.98 -22.69
N ARG A 301 -1.26 -20.51 -21.63
CA ARG A 301 -1.35 -21.93 -21.25
C ARG A 301 -2.74 -22.27 -20.72
N PHE A 302 -3.32 -21.38 -19.91
CA PHE A 302 -4.66 -21.55 -19.34
C PHE A 302 -5.73 -21.64 -20.44
N CYS A 303 -5.75 -20.67 -21.37
CA CYS A 303 -6.62 -20.66 -22.55
C CYS A 303 -6.47 -21.92 -23.41
N LYS A 304 -5.25 -22.44 -23.58
CA LYS A 304 -5.00 -23.67 -24.35
C LYS A 304 -5.54 -24.90 -23.62
N ILE A 305 -5.31 -25.02 -22.31
CA ILE A 305 -5.71 -26.18 -21.52
C ILE A 305 -7.23 -26.23 -21.29
N HIS A 306 -7.87 -25.06 -21.22
CA HIS A 306 -9.33 -24.92 -21.09
C HIS A 306 -10.05 -24.69 -22.43
N GLU A 307 -9.36 -24.89 -23.57
CA GLU A 307 -9.96 -24.92 -24.91
C GLU A 307 -10.78 -23.66 -25.26
N PHE A 308 -10.25 -22.48 -24.87
CA PHE A 308 -10.87 -21.18 -25.16
C PHE A 308 -10.82 -20.85 -26.66
N GLU A 309 -11.93 -20.33 -27.17
CA GLU A 309 -12.13 -19.97 -28.58
C GLU A 309 -11.13 -18.90 -29.05
N LYS A 310 -10.86 -18.88 -30.37
CA LYS A 310 -9.82 -18.01 -30.97
C LYS A 310 -10.36 -17.29 -32.22
N PRO A 311 -10.13 -15.97 -32.38
CA PRO A 311 -9.21 -15.12 -31.60
C PRO A 311 -9.63 -14.87 -30.14
N ASN A 312 -10.92 -14.69 -29.89
CA ASN A 312 -11.50 -14.37 -28.58
C ASN A 312 -12.48 -15.45 -28.14
N ASP A 313 -12.80 -15.47 -26.85
CA ASP A 313 -13.82 -16.33 -26.24
C ASP A 313 -14.75 -15.43 -25.40
N GLU A 314 -15.97 -15.19 -25.89
CA GLU A 314 -16.86 -14.19 -25.30
C GLU A 314 -17.32 -14.58 -23.89
N LYS A 315 -17.47 -15.88 -23.62
CA LYS A 315 -17.86 -16.39 -22.30
C LYS A 315 -16.74 -16.21 -21.28
N ALA A 316 -15.48 -16.41 -21.68
CA ALA A 316 -14.33 -16.11 -20.84
C ALA A 316 -14.17 -14.61 -20.56
N LEU A 317 -14.44 -13.74 -21.53
CA LEU A 317 -14.44 -12.28 -21.32
C LEU A 317 -15.59 -11.86 -20.39
N ASN A 318 -16.79 -12.41 -20.56
CA ASN A 318 -17.93 -12.11 -19.69
C ASN A 318 -17.76 -12.65 -18.26
N LEU A 319 -17.01 -13.74 -18.06
CA LEU A 319 -16.55 -14.16 -16.73
C LEU A 319 -15.62 -13.10 -16.11
N MET A 320 -14.60 -12.61 -16.82
CA MET A 320 -13.71 -11.52 -16.34
C MET A 320 -14.53 -10.26 -16.01
N ASN A 321 -15.49 -9.89 -16.85
CA ASN A 321 -16.40 -8.76 -16.61
C ASN A 321 -17.23 -8.95 -15.33
N SER A 322 -17.73 -10.17 -15.08
CA SER A 322 -18.53 -10.50 -13.89
C SER A 322 -17.69 -10.55 -12.60
N CYS A 323 -16.38 -10.82 -12.71
CA CYS A 323 -15.43 -10.65 -11.61
C CYS A 323 -15.17 -9.17 -11.31
N ALA A 324 -14.98 -8.35 -12.36
CA ALA A 324 -14.77 -6.91 -12.21
C ALA A 324 -16.00 -6.20 -11.64
N ALA A 325 -17.21 -6.57 -12.08
CA ALA A 325 -18.46 -6.06 -11.53
C ALA A 325 -18.60 -6.39 -10.03
N ALA A 326 -18.42 -7.66 -9.64
CA ALA A 326 -18.49 -8.08 -8.23
C ALA A 326 -17.42 -7.41 -7.35
N LEU A 327 -16.21 -7.22 -7.87
CA LEU A 327 -15.15 -6.49 -7.16
C LEU A 327 -15.56 -5.03 -6.92
N MET A 328 -16.14 -4.39 -7.93
CA MET A 328 -16.62 -3.02 -7.80
C MET A 328 -17.82 -2.93 -6.86
N GLU A 329 -18.75 -3.89 -6.88
CA GLU A 329 -19.89 -4.00 -5.97
C GLU A 329 -19.45 -4.03 -4.50
N GLU A 330 -18.49 -4.89 -4.13
CA GLU A 330 -17.94 -4.95 -2.76
C GLU A 330 -17.13 -3.68 -2.40
N PHE A 331 -16.24 -3.24 -3.29
CA PHE A 331 -15.28 -2.16 -3.00
C PHE A 331 -15.69 -0.82 -3.63
N HIS A 332 -16.54 -0.07 -2.93
CA HIS A 332 -17.06 1.24 -3.32
C HIS A 332 -16.00 2.33 -3.61
N ASP A 333 -14.76 2.19 -3.11
CA ASP A 333 -13.63 3.07 -3.47
C ASP A 333 -13.19 2.91 -4.94
N ILE A 334 -13.50 1.78 -5.57
CA ILE A 334 -13.29 1.53 -7.00
C ILE A 334 -14.45 2.15 -7.78
N ILE A 335 -14.14 3.18 -8.56
CA ILE A 335 -15.14 4.01 -9.27
C ILE A 335 -15.31 3.61 -10.74
N PHE A 336 -14.26 3.05 -11.32
CA PHE A 336 -14.16 2.67 -12.73
C PHE A 336 -13.21 1.49 -12.85
N SER A 337 -13.47 0.60 -13.80
CA SER A 337 -12.45 -0.32 -14.28
C SER A 337 -12.56 -0.57 -15.77
N TYR A 338 -11.44 -0.98 -16.36
CA TYR A 338 -11.33 -1.30 -17.77
C TYR A 338 -10.64 -2.65 -17.98
N GLY A 339 -11.22 -3.52 -18.79
CA GLY A 339 -10.75 -4.87 -19.05
C GLY A 339 -10.55 -5.19 -20.53
N VAL A 340 -9.51 -5.97 -20.81
CA VAL A 340 -9.19 -6.48 -22.14
C VAL A 340 -8.41 -7.80 -22.04
N SER A 341 -8.79 -8.79 -22.84
CA SER A 341 -8.14 -10.12 -22.88
C SER A 341 -8.11 -10.78 -21.48
N ASP A 342 -6.94 -10.80 -20.86
CA ASP A 342 -6.59 -11.42 -19.59
C ASP A 342 -6.08 -10.38 -18.56
N GLU A 343 -6.19 -9.08 -18.85
CA GLU A 343 -5.93 -7.99 -17.91
C GLU A 343 -7.18 -7.17 -17.55
N PHE A 344 -7.18 -6.60 -16.33
CA PHE A 344 -8.21 -5.68 -15.85
C PHE A 344 -7.58 -4.59 -14.98
N SER A 345 -8.02 -3.35 -15.14
CA SER A 345 -7.44 -2.15 -14.51
C SER A 345 -8.48 -1.43 -13.66
N PHE A 346 -8.31 -1.42 -12.33
CA PHE A 346 -9.25 -0.86 -11.36
C PHE A 346 -8.78 0.50 -10.85
N VAL A 347 -9.64 1.52 -10.96
CA VAL A 347 -9.33 2.91 -10.58
C VAL A 347 -9.96 3.25 -9.24
N LEU A 348 -9.15 3.70 -8.29
CA LEU A 348 -9.58 4.24 -7.00
C LEU A 348 -9.40 5.76 -6.95
N LYS A 349 -10.27 6.45 -6.20
CA LYS A 349 -10.26 7.92 -6.12
C LYS A 349 -8.93 8.49 -5.61
N LYS A 350 -8.57 9.67 -6.12
CA LYS A 350 -7.32 10.37 -5.75
C LYS A 350 -7.17 10.69 -4.25
N ASP A 351 -8.30 10.89 -3.58
CA ASP A 351 -8.47 11.18 -2.15
C ASP A 351 -8.80 9.93 -1.30
N SER A 352 -8.98 8.76 -1.93
CA SER A 352 -9.30 7.50 -1.26
C SER A 352 -8.31 7.17 -0.14
N GLN A 353 -8.85 6.72 1.00
CA GLN A 353 -8.09 6.22 2.16
C GLN A 353 -8.20 4.69 2.29
N PHE A 354 -8.65 4.00 1.24
CA PHE A 354 -8.80 2.54 1.19
C PHE A 354 -7.51 1.84 1.66
N TYR A 355 -7.63 1.00 2.69
CA TYR A 355 -6.51 0.38 3.42
C TYR A 355 -5.32 1.30 3.73
N GLN A 356 -5.57 2.56 4.13
CA GLN A 356 -4.54 3.56 4.43
C GLN A 356 -3.58 3.81 3.26
N ARG A 357 -4.06 3.58 2.02
CA ARG A 357 -3.29 3.66 0.77
C ARG A 357 -2.11 2.68 0.69
N GLN A 358 -2.03 1.66 1.56
CA GLN A 358 -0.94 0.66 1.56
C GLN A 358 -1.04 -0.25 0.33
N ALA A 359 -0.01 -0.24 -0.51
CA ALA A 359 -0.03 -0.87 -1.83
C ALA A 359 -0.24 -2.39 -1.74
N SER A 360 0.42 -3.04 -0.77
CA SER A 360 0.32 -4.49 -0.55
C SER A 360 -1.11 -4.92 -0.25
N LYS A 361 -1.79 -4.24 0.69
CA LYS A 361 -3.16 -4.53 1.11
C LYS A 361 -4.19 -4.32 0.01
N ILE A 362 -4.11 -3.20 -0.71
CA ILE A 362 -5.05 -2.91 -1.80
C ILE A 362 -4.88 -3.96 -2.91
N LEU A 363 -3.64 -4.20 -3.35
CA LEU A 363 -3.33 -5.17 -4.39
C LEU A 363 -3.75 -6.59 -4.00
N SER A 364 -3.44 -7.03 -2.76
CA SER A 364 -3.75 -8.38 -2.31
C SER A 364 -5.24 -8.65 -2.27
N VAL A 365 -6.03 -7.74 -1.68
CA VAL A 365 -7.49 -7.89 -1.57
C VAL A 365 -8.13 -7.90 -2.95
N VAL A 366 -7.73 -6.95 -3.82
CA VAL A 366 -8.25 -6.86 -5.19
C VAL A 366 -7.93 -8.13 -5.99
N VAL A 367 -6.69 -8.62 -5.96
CA VAL A 367 -6.33 -9.81 -6.73
C VAL A 367 -6.92 -11.09 -6.13
N SER A 368 -6.97 -11.25 -4.80
CA SER A 368 -7.54 -12.45 -4.18
C SER A 368 -9.05 -12.55 -4.39
N PHE A 369 -9.78 -11.45 -4.21
CA PHE A 369 -11.23 -11.43 -4.43
C PHE A 369 -11.56 -11.73 -5.90
N PHE A 370 -10.88 -11.07 -6.85
CA PHE A 370 -11.07 -11.32 -8.28
C PHE A 370 -10.77 -12.78 -8.65
N SER A 371 -9.70 -13.36 -8.09
CA SER A 371 -9.31 -14.76 -8.30
C SER A 371 -10.39 -15.73 -7.78
N SER A 372 -10.89 -15.50 -6.56
CA SER A 372 -11.96 -16.29 -5.95
C SER A 372 -13.27 -16.21 -6.74
N VAL A 373 -13.71 -15.00 -7.15
CA VAL A 373 -14.93 -14.84 -7.96
C VAL A 373 -14.79 -15.54 -9.31
N TYR A 374 -13.60 -15.53 -9.93
CA TYR A 374 -13.36 -16.22 -11.20
C TYR A 374 -13.53 -17.74 -11.07
N VAL A 375 -13.10 -18.33 -9.95
CA VAL A 375 -13.33 -19.75 -9.65
C VAL A 375 -14.80 -20.03 -9.37
N MET A 376 -15.44 -19.22 -8.53
CA MET A 376 -16.84 -19.41 -8.12
C MET A 376 -17.80 -19.31 -9.33
N LYS A 377 -17.68 -18.23 -10.12
CA LYS A 377 -18.53 -17.98 -11.30
C LYS A 377 -18.14 -18.81 -12.54
N TRP A 378 -17.08 -19.62 -12.48
CA TRP A 378 -16.61 -20.39 -13.64
C TRP A 378 -17.73 -21.20 -14.32
N LYS A 379 -18.57 -21.86 -13.51
CA LYS A 379 -19.65 -22.72 -14.03
C LYS A 379 -20.86 -21.95 -14.58
N ASP A 380 -21.05 -20.69 -14.20
CA ASP A 380 -22.13 -19.84 -14.73
C ASP A 380 -21.88 -19.49 -16.20
N PHE A 381 -20.62 -19.18 -16.53
CA PHE A 381 -20.19 -18.79 -17.88
C PHE A 381 -19.71 -19.97 -18.73
N LEU A 382 -19.09 -20.98 -18.11
CA LEU A 382 -18.45 -22.11 -18.78
C LEU A 382 -18.93 -23.48 -18.23
N PRO A 383 -20.26 -23.76 -18.17
CA PRO A 383 -20.81 -24.93 -17.48
C PRO A 383 -20.22 -26.26 -17.95
N HIS A 384 -20.04 -26.43 -19.27
CA HIS A 384 -19.51 -27.65 -19.88
C HIS A 384 -17.97 -27.77 -19.85
N ARG A 385 -17.23 -26.74 -19.44
CA ARG A 385 -15.77 -26.81 -19.29
C ARG A 385 -15.42 -27.06 -17.82
N GLU A 386 -14.53 -28.01 -17.56
CA GLU A 386 -13.96 -28.22 -16.23
C GLU A 386 -12.80 -27.24 -15.98
N LEU A 387 -12.67 -26.74 -14.74
CA LEU A 387 -11.52 -25.95 -14.33
C LEU A 387 -10.38 -26.91 -13.95
N LYS A 388 -9.56 -27.27 -14.93
CA LYS A 388 -8.53 -28.32 -14.83
C LYS A 388 -7.36 -27.94 -13.91
N TYR A 389 -7.15 -26.65 -13.65
CA TYR A 389 -6.31 -26.15 -12.56
C TYR A 389 -6.72 -24.72 -12.16
N PRO A 390 -6.47 -24.28 -10.90
CA PRO A 390 -6.88 -22.97 -10.42
C PRO A 390 -6.19 -21.83 -11.19
N PRO A 391 -6.88 -20.72 -11.51
CA PRO A 391 -6.29 -19.56 -12.16
C PRO A 391 -5.34 -18.83 -11.21
N CYS A 392 -4.47 -18.00 -11.77
CA CYS A 392 -3.59 -17.12 -11.01
C CYS A 392 -3.43 -15.81 -11.80
N PHE A 393 -3.36 -14.69 -11.09
CA PHE A 393 -3.18 -13.35 -11.63
C PHE A 393 -2.04 -12.65 -10.87
N ASP A 394 -1.15 -11.95 -11.56
CA ASP A 394 -0.34 -10.92 -10.90
C ASP A 394 -1.02 -9.57 -10.98
N GLY A 395 -0.52 -8.61 -10.19
CA GLY A 395 -0.89 -7.23 -10.38
C GLY A 395 0.11 -6.25 -9.79
N ARG A 396 -0.16 -4.96 -10.02
CA ARG A 396 0.63 -3.84 -9.50
C ARG A 396 -0.24 -2.62 -9.23
N ALA A 397 0.16 -1.81 -8.27
CA ALA A 397 -0.39 -0.48 -8.03
C ALA A 397 0.42 0.58 -8.78
N VAL A 398 -0.25 1.55 -9.39
CA VAL A 398 0.34 2.68 -10.13
C VAL A 398 -0.36 3.97 -9.72
N CYS A 399 0.39 5.06 -9.57
CA CYS A 399 -0.15 6.36 -9.15
C CYS A 399 -0.14 7.40 -10.27
N TYR A 400 -1.30 7.94 -10.61
CA TYR A 400 -1.47 9.01 -11.60
C TYR A 400 -2.01 10.29 -10.93
N PRO A 401 -1.40 11.48 -11.14
CA PRO A 401 -1.71 12.68 -10.35
C PRO A 401 -2.98 13.42 -10.77
N SER A 402 -3.46 13.15 -11.99
CA SER A 402 -4.42 14.00 -12.69
C SER A 402 -5.32 13.15 -13.58
N SER A 403 -6.54 13.62 -13.78
CA SER A 403 -7.54 12.96 -14.63
C SER A 403 -7.09 12.86 -16.09
N GLU A 404 -6.18 13.74 -16.54
CA GLU A 404 -5.56 13.69 -17.86
C GLU A 404 -4.63 12.48 -18.03
N ILE A 405 -3.63 12.31 -17.16
CA ILE A 405 -2.68 11.19 -17.27
C ILE A 405 -3.39 9.83 -17.01
N LEU A 406 -4.43 9.83 -16.17
CA LEU A 406 -5.31 8.67 -15.99
C LEU A 406 -6.12 8.35 -17.26
N ARG A 407 -6.67 9.36 -17.95
CA ARG A 407 -7.35 9.16 -19.26
C ARG A 407 -6.37 8.67 -20.32
N ASP A 408 -5.15 9.18 -20.37
CA ASP A 408 -4.10 8.70 -21.27
C ASP A 408 -3.74 7.23 -21.00
N TYR A 409 -3.71 6.82 -19.73
CA TYR A 409 -3.51 5.41 -19.37
C TYR A 409 -4.68 4.52 -19.83
N LEU A 410 -5.93 4.94 -19.61
CA LEU A 410 -7.11 4.17 -20.03
C LEU A 410 -7.21 4.11 -21.56
N ALA A 411 -6.91 5.22 -22.24
CA ALA A 411 -6.80 5.28 -23.70
C ALA A 411 -5.67 4.38 -24.22
N TRP A 412 -4.53 4.27 -23.53
CA TRP A 412 -3.49 3.31 -23.87
C TRP A 412 -3.97 1.86 -23.80
N ARG A 413 -4.71 1.48 -22.74
CA ARG A 413 -5.30 0.14 -22.62
C ARG A 413 -6.29 -0.15 -23.78
N GLN A 414 -7.13 0.81 -24.15
CA GLN A 414 -8.08 0.64 -25.26
C GLN A 414 -7.43 0.67 -26.66
N VAL A 415 -6.33 1.41 -26.85
CA VAL A 415 -5.52 1.36 -28.08
C VAL A 415 -4.81 0.00 -28.21
N ASP A 416 -4.21 -0.50 -27.12
CA ASP A 416 -3.61 -1.84 -27.10
C ASP A 416 -4.68 -2.93 -27.36
N CYS A 417 -5.89 -2.78 -26.82
CA CYS A 417 -7.04 -3.64 -27.14
C CYS A 417 -7.30 -3.71 -28.65
N HIS A 418 -7.48 -2.56 -29.30
CA HIS A 418 -7.77 -2.48 -30.73
C HIS A 418 -6.65 -3.11 -31.58
N ILE A 419 -5.39 -2.79 -31.28
CA ILE A 419 -4.21 -3.30 -32.01
C ILE A 419 -4.09 -4.83 -31.84
N ASN A 420 -4.21 -5.32 -30.61
CA ASN A 420 -4.06 -6.74 -30.32
C ASN A 420 -5.23 -7.56 -30.88
N ASN A 421 -6.47 -7.09 -30.78
CA ASN A 421 -7.63 -7.78 -31.37
C ASN A 421 -7.54 -7.84 -32.90
N GLN A 422 -7.16 -6.75 -33.58
CA GLN A 422 -7.01 -6.74 -35.03
C GLN A 422 -5.92 -7.73 -35.48
N TYR A 423 -4.74 -7.70 -34.84
CA TYR A 423 -3.65 -8.64 -35.11
C TYR A 423 -4.06 -10.09 -34.84
N ASN A 424 -4.67 -10.37 -33.68
CA ASN A 424 -5.10 -11.72 -33.30
C ASN A 424 -6.18 -12.27 -34.24
N THR A 425 -7.11 -11.43 -34.70
CA THR A 425 -8.14 -11.85 -35.67
C THR A 425 -7.50 -12.28 -36.98
N CYS A 426 -6.60 -11.46 -37.55
CA CYS A 426 -5.86 -11.83 -38.77
C CYS A 426 -5.03 -13.11 -38.57
N PHE A 427 -4.30 -13.19 -37.45
CA PHE A 427 -3.40 -14.30 -37.14
C PHE A 427 -4.17 -15.62 -37.02
N TRP A 428 -5.27 -15.64 -36.28
CA TRP A 428 -6.06 -16.86 -36.11
C TRP A 428 -6.87 -17.24 -37.35
N MET A 429 -7.25 -16.28 -38.22
CA MET A 429 -7.84 -16.62 -39.51
C MET A 429 -6.82 -17.22 -40.49
N LEU A 430 -5.59 -16.69 -40.54
CA LEU A 430 -4.49 -17.30 -41.29
C LEU A 430 -4.17 -18.71 -40.80
N VAL A 431 -4.17 -18.94 -39.48
CA VAL A 431 -3.99 -20.29 -38.91
C VAL A 431 -5.17 -21.22 -39.22
N LYS A 432 -6.41 -20.73 -39.19
CA LYS A 432 -7.60 -21.49 -39.64
C LYS A 432 -7.57 -21.79 -41.15
N SER A 433 -6.90 -20.98 -41.96
CA SER A 433 -6.68 -21.22 -43.40
C SER A 433 -5.55 -22.24 -43.68
N GLY A 434 -5.10 -23.00 -42.68
CA GLY A 434 -4.10 -24.05 -42.81
C GLY A 434 -2.64 -23.59 -42.71
N LYS A 435 -2.36 -22.29 -42.50
CA LYS A 435 -0.97 -21.83 -42.28
C LYS A 435 -0.49 -22.22 -40.88
N SER A 436 0.80 -22.54 -40.75
CA SER A 436 1.41 -22.65 -39.43
C SER A 436 1.41 -21.31 -38.70
N LYS A 437 1.51 -21.35 -37.36
CA LYS A 437 1.65 -20.15 -36.52
C LYS A 437 2.86 -19.29 -36.92
N ARG A 438 3.93 -19.89 -37.45
CA ARG A 438 5.10 -19.17 -37.92
C ARG A 438 4.80 -18.42 -39.21
N GLU A 439 4.23 -19.07 -40.21
CA GLU A 439 3.84 -18.42 -41.46
C GLU A 439 2.80 -17.31 -41.23
N ALA A 440 1.84 -17.50 -40.33
CA ALA A 440 0.87 -16.45 -39.96
C ALA A 440 1.54 -15.25 -39.28
N GLN A 441 2.57 -15.47 -38.44
CA GLN A 441 3.35 -14.40 -37.82
C GLN A 441 4.25 -13.67 -38.84
N ASP A 442 4.94 -14.42 -39.71
CA ASP A 442 5.83 -13.85 -40.73
C ASP A 442 5.02 -13.11 -41.81
N TYR A 443 3.81 -13.56 -42.16
CA TYR A 443 2.90 -12.87 -43.10
C TYR A 443 2.36 -11.54 -42.55
N LEU A 444 2.10 -11.45 -41.24
CA LEU A 444 1.62 -10.21 -40.60
C LEU A 444 2.74 -9.25 -40.19
N LYS A 445 4.00 -9.65 -40.33
CA LYS A 445 5.18 -8.90 -39.91
C LYS A 445 5.33 -7.61 -40.71
N GLY A 446 5.32 -6.46 -40.03
CA GLY A 446 5.44 -5.14 -40.64
C GLY A 446 4.12 -4.56 -41.19
N THR A 447 3.05 -5.35 -41.29
CA THR A 447 1.77 -4.88 -41.81
C THR A 447 1.16 -3.74 -40.97
N GLN A 448 0.50 -2.80 -41.63
CA GLN A 448 -0.26 -1.69 -41.06
C GLN A 448 -1.68 -2.10 -40.66
N ALA A 449 -2.47 -1.17 -40.12
CA ALA A 449 -3.86 -1.42 -39.74
C ALA A 449 -4.79 -1.57 -40.96
N ARG A 450 -4.52 -0.81 -42.05
CA ARG A 450 -5.29 -0.89 -43.29
C ARG A 450 -5.17 -2.26 -43.97
N GLU A 451 -3.93 -2.73 -44.17
CA GLU A 451 -3.63 -4.00 -44.82
C GLU A 451 -4.24 -5.20 -44.07
N LYS A 452 -4.36 -5.13 -42.73
CA LYS A 452 -5.07 -6.13 -41.91
C LYS A 452 -6.58 -6.15 -42.16
N ASN A 453 -7.21 -4.98 -42.32
CA ASN A 453 -8.63 -4.91 -42.68
C ASN A 453 -8.87 -5.40 -44.11
N GLU A 454 -8.00 -5.04 -45.06
CA GLU A 454 -8.06 -5.53 -46.44
C GLU A 454 -7.86 -7.05 -46.50
N LEU A 455 -6.93 -7.61 -45.73
CA LEU A 455 -6.76 -9.06 -45.54
C LEU A 455 -8.04 -9.75 -45.01
N LEU A 456 -8.64 -9.21 -43.94
CA LEU A 456 -9.86 -9.78 -43.34
C LEU A 456 -11.04 -9.74 -44.30
N ALA A 457 -11.24 -8.63 -45.00
CA ALA A 457 -12.33 -8.49 -45.96
C ALA A 457 -12.12 -9.38 -47.19
N GLN A 458 -10.93 -9.36 -47.81
CA GLN A 458 -10.69 -10.02 -49.11
C GLN A 458 -10.47 -11.53 -49.01
N GLN A 459 -9.75 -12.02 -48.00
CA GLN A 459 -9.45 -13.47 -47.88
C GLN A 459 -10.43 -14.23 -46.99
N PHE A 460 -11.14 -13.54 -46.09
CA PHE A 460 -11.98 -14.18 -45.07
C PHE A 460 -13.43 -13.68 -45.04
N GLY A 461 -13.79 -12.65 -45.81
CA GLY A 461 -15.14 -12.07 -45.82
C GLY A 461 -15.54 -11.36 -44.51
N ILE A 462 -14.56 -11.01 -43.67
CA ILE A 462 -14.78 -10.42 -42.35
C ILE A 462 -14.58 -8.90 -42.44
N ASP A 463 -15.65 -8.12 -42.29
CA ASP A 463 -15.50 -6.72 -41.87
C ASP A 463 -15.12 -6.69 -40.39
N TYR A 464 -13.95 -6.12 -40.11
CA TYR A 464 -13.49 -5.91 -38.73
C TYR A 464 -14.47 -5.02 -37.94
N ASN A 465 -15.13 -4.05 -38.58
CA ASN A 465 -16.03 -3.11 -37.90
C ASN A 465 -17.40 -3.73 -37.54
N ALA A 466 -17.76 -4.87 -38.14
CA ALA A 466 -18.94 -5.66 -37.79
C ALA A 466 -18.71 -6.61 -36.59
N LEU A 467 -17.46 -6.78 -36.12
CA LEU A 467 -17.17 -7.66 -34.98
C LEU A 467 -17.82 -7.14 -33.67
N PRO A 468 -18.18 -8.03 -32.72
CA PRO A 468 -18.70 -7.64 -31.40
C PRO A 468 -17.87 -6.55 -30.71
N ILE A 469 -18.55 -5.56 -30.13
CA ILE A 469 -17.90 -4.33 -29.61
C ILE A 469 -16.94 -4.67 -28.45
N ILE A 470 -17.31 -5.64 -27.60
CA ILE A 470 -16.47 -6.20 -26.53
C ILE A 470 -15.07 -6.62 -27.01
N PHE A 471 -14.93 -7.16 -28.23
CA PHE A 471 -13.63 -7.53 -28.79
C PHE A 471 -12.80 -6.33 -29.27
N ARG A 472 -13.45 -5.24 -29.67
CA ARG A 472 -12.81 -4.08 -30.31
C ARG A 472 -12.53 -2.91 -29.38
N GLN A 473 -13.32 -2.79 -28.32
CA GLN A 473 -13.24 -1.71 -27.34
C GLN A 473 -12.95 -2.23 -25.92
N GLY A 474 -13.01 -3.54 -25.66
CA GLY A 474 -12.90 -4.10 -24.32
C GLY A 474 -14.17 -3.84 -23.49
N SER A 475 -14.02 -3.86 -22.17
CA SER A 475 -15.13 -3.67 -21.23
C SER A 475 -14.83 -2.53 -20.25
N SER A 476 -15.71 -1.55 -20.18
CA SER A 476 -15.74 -0.54 -19.13
C SER A 476 -16.75 -0.96 -18.07
N VAL A 477 -16.36 -0.93 -16.79
CA VAL A 477 -17.25 -1.24 -15.67
C VAL A 477 -17.29 -0.05 -14.73
N PHE A 478 -18.47 0.49 -14.46
CA PHE A 478 -18.63 1.72 -13.67
C PHE A 478 -20.00 1.82 -13.02
N ARG A 479 -20.20 2.85 -12.19
CA ARG A 479 -21.47 3.10 -11.50
C ARG A 479 -22.30 4.15 -12.23
N VAL A 480 -23.58 3.86 -12.46
CA VAL A 480 -24.59 4.82 -12.90
C VAL A 480 -25.60 5.06 -11.77
N GLN A 481 -26.16 6.26 -11.72
CA GLN A 481 -27.27 6.61 -10.82
C GLN A 481 -28.58 6.15 -11.44
N GLU A 482 -29.52 5.69 -10.60
CA GLU A 482 -30.89 5.39 -11.03
C GLU A 482 -31.83 6.51 -10.59
N GLU A 483 -32.61 7.06 -11.52
CA GLU A 483 -33.75 7.89 -11.19
C GLU A 483 -34.88 7.02 -10.63
N LYS A 484 -35.48 7.42 -9.51
CA LYS A 484 -36.66 6.74 -8.97
C LYS A 484 -37.87 7.01 -9.86
N ALA A 485 -38.56 5.96 -10.29
CA ALA A 485 -39.96 6.08 -10.68
C ALA A 485 -40.78 6.48 -9.43
N ASN A 486 -41.46 7.62 -9.48
CA ASN A 486 -42.17 8.20 -8.33
C ASN A 486 -43.39 7.38 -7.92
N GLY A 487 -43.22 6.49 -6.94
CA GLY A 487 -44.32 5.99 -6.11
C GLY A 487 -44.70 7.04 -5.07
N TYR A 488 -45.91 7.59 -5.14
CA TYR A 488 -46.41 8.57 -4.17
C TYR A 488 -46.57 7.93 -2.77
N GLY A 489 -45.72 8.33 -1.83
CA GLY A 489 -45.80 7.92 -0.42
C GLY A 489 -45.13 8.95 0.49
N ASN A 490 -45.89 9.55 1.40
CA ASN A 490 -45.38 10.55 2.33
C ASN A 490 -44.47 9.92 3.39
N GLY A 491 -43.20 10.35 3.44
CA GLY A 491 -42.28 10.01 4.53
C GLY A 491 -40.89 10.62 4.30
N ALA A 492 -40.41 11.41 5.25
CA ALA A 492 -39.08 12.01 5.19
C ALA A 492 -37.98 10.98 5.49
N SER A 493 -37.65 10.14 4.52
CA SER A 493 -36.50 9.23 4.55
C SER A 493 -35.28 9.86 3.89
N VAL A 494 -34.08 9.70 4.49
CA VAL A 494 -32.82 10.12 3.87
C VAL A 494 -32.60 9.36 2.58
N GLU A 495 -32.63 10.05 1.44
CA GLU A 495 -32.52 9.42 0.13
C GLU A 495 -31.10 8.93 -0.15
N LYS A 496 -30.87 7.63 0.06
CA LYS A 496 -29.79 6.93 -0.63
C LYS A 496 -30.05 7.00 -2.14
N LEU A 497 -29.24 7.80 -2.85
CA LEU A 497 -29.08 7.70 -4.29
C LEU A 497 -28.68 6.26 -4.64
N ASN A 498 -29.58 5.54 -5.31
CA ASN A 498 -29.29 4.17 -5.73
C ASN A 498 -28.29 4.21 -6.88
N THR A 499 -27.20 3.45 -6.76
CA THR A 499 -26.20 3.32 -7.84
C THR A 499 -25.98 1.86 -8.15
N ARG A 500 -26.15 1.50 -9.41
CA ARG A 500 -25.87 0.15 -9.91
C ARG A 500 -24.53 0.12 -10.64
N VAL A 501 -23.84 -1.00 -10.56
CA VAL A 501 -22.68 -1.28 -11.40
C VAL A 501 -23.18 -1.75 -12.77
N VAL A 502 -22.63 -1.19 -13.84
CA VAL A 502 -22.91 -1.58 -15.24
C VAL A 502 -21.63 -1.99 -15.93
N VAL A 503 -21.75 -2.91 -16.89
CA VAL A 503 -20.69 -3.30 -17.83
C VAL A 503 -21.10 -2.79 -19.21
N GLU A 504 -20.25 -1.98 -19.82
CA GLU A 504 -20.49 -1.38 -21.14
C GLU A 504 -19.27 -1.53 -22.06
N HIS A 505 -19.52 -1.45 -23.37
CA HIS A 505 -18.48 -1.56 -24.40
C HIS A 505 -18.47 -0.24 -25.18
N CYS A 506 -17.71 0.73 -24.68
CA CYS A 506 -17.76 2.13 -25.09
C CYS A 506 -16.37 2.70 -25.41
N ASN A 507 -16.31 3.75 -26.24
CA ASN A 507 -15.07 4.43 -26.60
C ASN A 507 -14.66 5.42 -25.49
N ILE A 508 -13.70 5.03 -24.67
CA ILE A 508 -13.18 5.82 -23.54
C ILE A 508 -11.95 6.67 -23.92
N ILE A 509 -11.48 6.58 -25.17
CA ILE A 509 -10.47 7.49 -25.72
C ILE A 509 -11.09 8.87 -26.03
N GLU A 510 -12.37 8.91 -26.39
CA GLU A 510 -13.07 10.14 -26.76
C GLU A 510 -13.57 10.95 -25.56
N LYS A 511 -13.60 12.28 -25.74
CA LYS A 511 -14.10 13.23 -24.72
C LYS A 511 -15.62 13.15 -24.50
N HIS A 512 -16.35 12.39 -25.32
CA HIS A 512 -17.81 12.23 -25.23
C HIS A 512 -18.20 11.46 -23.95
N PHE A 513 -17.69 10.24 -23.81
CA PHE A 513 -17.89 9.37 -22.64
C PHE A 513 -17.62 10.09 -21.32
N TRP A 514 -16.48 10.78 -21.21
CA TRP A 514 -16.09 11.50 -19.99
C TRP A 514 -16.98 12.73 -19.66
N LYS A 515 -17.73 13.26 -20.63
CA LYS A 515 -18.73 14.32 -20.42
C LYS A 515 -20.09 13.77 -20.00
N GLU A 516 -20.46 12.58 -20.46
CA GLU A 516 -21.72 11.90 -20.10
C GLU A 516 -21.65 11.28 -18.70
N HIS A 517 -20.45 10.89 -18.25
CA HIS A 517 -20.22 10.33 -16.93
C HIS A 517 -19.27 11.19 -16.07
N PRO A 518 -19.61 12.48 -15.80
CA PRO A 518 -18.70 13.41 -15.13
C PRO A 518 -18.36 12.99 -13.69
N GLY A 519 -19.24 12.22 -13.04
CA GLY A 519 -19.05 11.67 -11.70
C GLY A 519 -17.94 10.60 -11.59
N ILE A 520 -17.37 10.13 -12.70
CA ILE A 520 -16.24 9.18 -12.66
C ILE A 520 -14.92 9.90 -12.36
N LEU A 521 -14.64 11.05 -12.99
CA LEU A 521 -13.37 11.78 -12.86
C LEU A 521 -13.48 13.15 -12.15
N ASP A 522 -14.69 13.55 -11.76
CA ASP A 522 -15.01 14.72 -10.91
C ASP A 522 -14.55 16.08 -11.49
N GLU A 523 -14.87 16.34 -12.76
CA GLU A 523 -14.52 17.59 -13.46
C GLU A 523 -15.64 18.66 -13.43
N SER A 524 -16.87 18.35 -13.00
CA SER A 524 -18.06 19.21 -13.22
C SER A 524 -18.31 20.30 -12.17
N LEU A 525 -17.59 20.34 -11.05
CA LEU A 525 -17.82 21.31 -9.95
C LEU A 525 -17.06 22.65 -10.08
N ALA A 526 -16.56 22.98 -11.29
CA ALA A 526 -15.68 24.13 -11.53
C ALA A 526 -16.22 25.22 -12.48
N CYS A 527 -17.42 25.06 -13.06
CA CYS A 527 -17.84 25.88 -14.20
C CYS A 527 -19.32 26.34 -14.18
N ALA A 528 -19.88 26.70 -13.01
CA ALA A 528 -21.24 27.26 -12.93
C ALA A 528 -21.54 28.08 -11.66
N SER A 529 -21.07 29.34 -11.56
CA SER A 529 -21.72 30.41 -10.76
C SER A 529 -20.96 31.74 -10.82
N SER A 530 -21.52 32.79 -11.43
CA SER A 530 -20.91 34.15 -11.40
C SER A 530 -21.93 35.29 -11.61
N SER A 531 -23.06 35.31 -10.90
CA SER A 531 -23.99 36.46 -10.92
C SER A 531 -24.86 36.63 -9.66
N ARG A 532 -24.54 37.66 -8.85
CA ARG A 532 -25.41 38.44 -7.92
C ARG A 532 -25.94 37.78 -6.62
N PRO A 533 -26.34 38.58 -5.58
CA PRO A 533 -26.13 38.19 -4.17
C PRO A 533 -27.30 38.39 -3.15
N PHE A 534 -27.15 37.80 -1.94
CA PHE A 534 -27.93 38.00 -0.68
C PHE A 534 -29.44 37.66 -0.74
N PHE A 535 -30.18 37.25 0.31
CA PHE A 535 -30.02 37.04 1.78
C PHE A 535 -31.18 36.07 2.22
N ALA A 536 -31.32 35.46 3.42
CA ALA A 536 -30.56 35.31 4.68
C ALA A 536 -31.13 34.13 5.51
N LYS A 537 -30.35 33.57 6.47
CA LYS A 537 -30.76 32.63 7.56
C LYS A 537 -31.31 31.24 7.13
N GLU A 538 -31.24 30.16 7.91
CA GLU A 538 -30.70 29.95 9.28
C GLU A 538 -29.92 28.60 9.42
N THR A 539 -29.40 28.29 10.60
CA THR A 539 -28.32 27.32 10.88
C THR A 539 -28.64 25.81 10.80
N ILE A 540 -27.70 25.00 10.25
CA ILE A 540 -26.90 23.93 10.90
C ILE A 540 -26.07 23.15 9.84
N ALA A 541 -24.73 23.14 9.94
CA ALA A 541 -23.82 22.27 9.15
C ALA A 541 -22.38 22.23 9.70
N PRO A 542 -21.60 21.14 9.51
CA PRO A 542 -20.18 21.04 9.90
C PRO A 542 -19.21 21.69 8.88
N ARG A 543 -17.96 21.92 9.29
CA ARG A 543 -16.93 22.59 8.47
C ARG A 543 -16.22 21.66 7.46
N ARG A 544 -15.69 22.26 6.39
CA ARG A 544 -15.17 21.60 5.17
C ARG A 544 -13.68 21.92 4.97
N ALA A 545 -12.93 21.00 4.34
CA ALA A 545 -11.51 21.18 4.02
C ALA A 545 -11.29 21.99 2.71
N SER A 546 -10.12 22.61 2.59
CA SER A 546 -9.71 23.42 1.43
C SER A 546 -8.90 22.62 0.40
N ARG A 547 -9.02 22.98 -0.89
CA ARG A 547 -8.25 22.40 -2.01
C ARG A 547 -7.00 23.25 -2.31
N ILE A 548 -5.91 22.60 -2.74
CA ILE A 548 -4.73 23.23 -3.37
C ILE A 548 -4.53 22.60 -4.76
N VAL A 549 -3.98 23.36 -5.71
CA VAL A 549 -3.83 23.00 -7.13
C VAL A 549 -2.41 22.57 -7.45
N PHE A 550 -2.25 21.55 -8.31
CA PHE A 550 -0.96 21.10 -8.83
C PHE A 550 -0.83 21.39 -10.33
N VAL A 551 0.37 21.78 -10.76
CA VAL A 551 0.80 21.83 -12.17
C VAL A 551 1.95 20.84 -12.37
N ARG A 552 1.94 20.11 -13.49
CA ARG A 552 3.06 19.27 -13.95
C ARG A 552 3.58 19.81 -15.28
N SER A 553 4.85 19.51 -15.56
CA SER A 553 5.45 19.56 -16.90
C SER A 553 6.37 18.36 -17.09
N GLN A 554 6.69 18.00 -18.33
CA GLN A 554 7.60 16.92 -18.69
C GLN A 554 8.69 17.39 -19.68
N ASN A 555 9.84 16.72 -19.57
CA ASN A 555 10.82 16.36 -20.61
C ASN A 555 10.32 16.44 -22.09
N PRO A 556 11.20 16.77 -23.07
CA PRO A 556 12.39 15.95 -23.33
C PRO A 556 13.69 16.67 -23.75
N GLY A 557 14.77 15.88 -23.89
CA GLY A 557 15.95 16.24 -24.69
C GLY A 557 15.82 15.80 -26.16
N SER A 558 16.88 15.69 -26.96
CA SER A 558 18.31 15.89 -26.70
C SER A 558 19.15 15.95 -28.00
N GLY A 559 20.11 16.88 -28.07
CA GLY A 559 21.32 16.78 -28.93
C GLY A 559 21.21 17.24 -30.40
N GLY A 560 22.16 18.05 -30.88
CA GLY A 560 22.29 18.38 -32.31
C GLY A 560 23.10 19.63 -32.70
N SER A 561 24.43 19.53 -32.75
CA SER A 561 25.35 20.25 -33.69
C SER A 561 25.24 21.78 -33.96
N VAL A 562 26.27 22.52 -33.49
CA VAL A 562 27.06 23.56 -34.22
C VAL A 562 26.33 24.62 -35.09
N SER A 563 26.36 25.91 -34.70
CA SER A 563 27.08 27.00 -35.44
C SER A 563 26.95 28.40 -34.77
N LYS A 564 27.58 29.42 -35.39
CA LYS A 564 27.91 30.76 -34.88
C LYS A 564 26.86 31.86 -35.15
N ARG A 565 26.91 32.93 -34.31
CA ARG A 565 26.61 34.36 -34.55
C ARG A 565 25.14 34.85 -34.70
N SER A 566 24.70 35.58 -33.67
CA SER A 566 24.35 37.03 -33.67
C SER A 566 23.44 37.63 -34.77
N VAL A 567 22.32 38.27 -34.38
CA VAL A 567 22.15 39.76 -34.24
C VAL A 567 20.69 40.16 -33.86
N ASN A 568 20.58 41.04 -32.87
CA ASN A 568 19.55 42.03 -32.43
C ASN A 568 18.06 42.02 -32.91
N MET A 569 17.17 41.99 -31.89
CA MET A 569 16.04 42.91 -31.57
C MET A 569 14.93 43.30 -32.58
N THR A 570 13.66 43.13 -32.14
CA THR A 570 12.78 44.26 -31.71
C THR A 570 11.57 43.77 -30.88
N ASP A 571 10.89 44.72 -30.23
CA ASP A 571 9.94 44.66 -29.10
C ASP A 571 8.76 43.66 -29.12
N SER A 572 8.41 43.10 -27.94
CA SER A 572 7.03 42.78 -27.50
C SER A 572 6.93 42.54 -25.98
N GLU A 573 5.70 42.50 -25.44
CA GLU A 573 5.35 42.48 -24.00
C GLU A 573 5.91 41.31 -23.14
N PRO A 574 6.01 41.47 -21.79
CA PRO A 574 6.65 40.50 -20.90
C PRO A 574 5.84 39.19 -20.75
N PRO A 575 6.45 38.01 -21.02
CA PRO A 575 5.78 36.73 -20.85
C PRO A 575 5.71 36.30 -19.37
N ILE A 576 4.52 35.92 -18.91
CA ILE A 576 4.28 35.37 -17.57
C ILE A 576 4.82 33.92 -17.53
N GLY A 577 6.12 33.78 -17.30
CA GLY A 577 6.78 32.47 -17.17
C GLY A 577 6.75 31.95 -15.73
N SER A 578 6.07 30.83 -15.48
CA SER A 578 6.15 30.14 -14.20
C SER A 578 7.53 29.48 -14.01
N SER A 579 8.37 30.02 -13.12
CA SER A 579 9.70 29.46 -12.84
C SER A 579 9.61 28.12 -12.11
N SER A 580 9.54 27.02 -12.85
CA SER A 580 9.79 25.69 -12.30
C SER A 580 11.24 25.62 -11.85
N SER A 581 11.48 25.51 -10.54
CA SER A 581 12.85 25.39 -10.00
C SER A 581 13.61 24.28 -10.71
N SER A 582 14.87 24.52 -11.04
CA SER A 582 15.70 23.48 -11.67
C SER A 582 16.13 22.46 -10.62
N THR A 583 16.61 21.29 -11.07
CA THR A 583 17.25 20.33 -10.18
C THR A 583 18.50 20.93 -9.53
N SER A 584 19.22 21.84 -10.22
CA SER A 584 20.33 22.59 -9.63
C SER A 584 19.82 23.45 -8.48
N SER A 585 18.85 24.33 -8.70
CA SER A 585 18.42 25.31 -7.69
C SER A 585 17.87 24.65 -6.41
N ALA A 586 17.31 23.43 -6.51
CA ALA A 586 16.95 22.60 -5.36
C ALA A 586 18.18 22.04 -4.60
N ILE A 587 19.21 21.57 -5.31
CA ILE A 587 20.48 21.11 -4.71
C ILE A 587 21.30 22.28 -4.15
N ASP A 588 21.32 23.42 -4.83
CA ASP A 588 22.01 24.65 -4.41
C ASP A 588 21.39 25.18 -3.10
N PHE A 589 20.06 25.21 -3.02
CA PHE A 589 19.33 25.53 -1.79
C PHE A 589 19.62 24.54 -0.64
N LEU A 590 19.63 23.22 -0.90
CA LEU A 590 19.97 22.22 0.12
C LEU A 590 21.44 22.30 0.56
N THR A 591 22.35 22.68 -0.36
CA THR A 591 23.77 22.92 -0.07
C THR A 591 23.96 24.16 0.78
N LEU A 592 23.13 25.19 0.61
CA LEU A 592 23.09 26.35 1.50
C LEU A 592 22.53 25.97 2.89
N CYS A 593 21.44 25.20 2.95
CA CYS A 593 20.86 24.69 4.19
C CYS A 593 21.78 23.75 4.98
N HIS A 594 22.84 23.18 4.37
CA HIS A 594 23.88 22.42 5.08
C HIS A 594 24.42 23.18 6.29
N ARG A 595 24.52 24.50 6.21
CA ARG A 595 25.07 25.37 7.26
C ARG A 595 24.31 25.24 8.58
N LEU A 596 23.00 25.00 8.56
CA LEU A 596 22.18 24.79 9.76
C LEU A 596 22.66 23.57 10.57
N LYS A 597 23.27 22.56 9.92
CA LYS A 597 23.82 21.35 10.56
C LYS A 597 25.21 21.54 11.15
N THR A 598 25.93 22.59 10.73
CA THR A 598 27.32 22.85 11.13
C THR A 598 27.42 24.03 12.10
N THR A 599 26.57 25.04 11.96
CA THR A 599 26.47 26.18 12.87
C THR A 599 25.88 25.70 14.20
N LYS A 600 26.64 25.88 15.26
CA LYS A 600 26.26 25.46 16.62
C LYS A 600 25.58 26.60 17.38
N ARG A 601 24.53 26.29 18.14
CA ARG A 601 23.70 27.28 18.85
C ARG A 601 24.56 28.03 19.87
N LYS A 602 24.67 29.33 19.66
CA LYS A 602 25.66 30.25 20.22
C LYS A 602 25.39 30.58 21.68
N GLY A 603 24.13 30.54 22.12
CA GLY A 603 23.79 30.61 23.55
C GLY A 603 24.53 29.56 24.38
N TRP A 604 24.57 28.31 23.91
CA TRP A 604 25.32 27.23 24.57
C TRP A 604 26.85 27.41 24.46
N ILE A 605 27.35 27.96 23.34
CA ILE A 605 28.79 28.27 23.18
C ILE A 605 29.22 29.34 24.19
N ASN A 606 28.43 30.40 24.36
CA ASN A 606 28.69 31.48 25.32
C ASN A 606 28.70 30.94 26.76
N GLN A 607 27.82 29.99 27.08
CA GLN A 607 27.84 29.24 28.34
C GLN A 607 28.87 28.12 28.41
N GLY A 608 29.78 28.02 27.43
CA GLY A 608 30.91 27.09 27.40
C GLY A 608 30.51 25.61 27.41
N ILE A 609 29.37 25.26 26.82
CA ILE A 609 28.95 23.88 26.55
C ILE A 609 29.89 23.26 25.51
N LYS A 610 30.24 21.97 25.66
CA LYS A 610 31.18 21.28 24.77
C LYS A 610 30.43 20.44 23.76
N GLY A 611 30.56 20.76 22.48
CA GLY A 611 29.84 20.10 21.40
C GLY A 611 28.31 20.30 21.43
N PRO A 612 27.79 21.52 21.68
CA PRO A 612 26.36 21.75 21.74
C PRO A 612 25.64 21.43 20.42
N GLU A 613 24.32 21.44 20.46
CA GLU A 613 23.43 21.27 19.31
C GLU A 613 23.69 22.27 18.16
N SER A 614 23.44 21.82 16.93
CA SER A 614 23.33 22.69 15.76
C SER A 614 21.92 23.25 15.62
N ILE A 615 21.76 24.32 14.84
CA ILE A 615 20.45 24.93 14.57
C ILE A 615 19.49 23.87 13.98
N ALA A 616 20.00 22.98 13.12
CA ALA A 616 19.22 21.88 12.56
C ALA A 616 18.80 20.81 13.59
N ASP A 617 19.55 20.61 14.67
CA ASP A 617 19.19 19.66 15.74
C ASP A 617 18.00 20.22 16.56
N HIS A 618 18.08 21.50 16.94
CA HIS A 618 17.00 22.28 17.57
C HIS A 618 15.71 22.27 16.72
N MET A 619 15.81 22.69 15.45
CA MET A 619 14.68 22.72 14.51
C MET A 619 14.05 21.33 14.31
N TYR A 620 14.87 20.28 14.24
CA TYR A 620 14.39 18.90 14.16
C TYR A 620 13.63 18.48 15.42
N ARG A 621 14.12 18.83 16.61
CA ARG A 621 13.45 18.51 17.87
C ARG A 621 12.12 19.25 18.00
N MET A 622 12.03 20.52 17.59
CA MET A 622 10.77 21.25 17.51
C MET A 622 9.78 20.64 16.51
N ALA A 623 10.24 20.17 15.34
CA ALA A 623 9.39 19.46 14.39
C ALA A 623 8.85 18.15 14.97
N LEU A 624 9.66 17.43 15.75
CA LEU A 624 9.24 16.25 16.51
C LEU A 624 8.25 16.60 17.63
N MET A 625 8.45 17.71 18.36
CA MET A 625 7.50 18.21 19.36
C MET A 625 6.13 18.50 18.75
N ALA A 626 6.09 19.19 17.60
CA ALA A 626 4.86 19.40 16.86
C ALA A 626 4.19 18.08 16.43
N LEU A 627 4.98 17.11 15.94
CA LEU A 627 4.48 15.79 15.54
C LEU A 627 3.83 15.00 16.69
N ILE A 628 4.46 14.96 17.88
CA ILE A 628 3.99 14.15 19.03
C ILE A 628 2.97 14.89 19.91
N SER A 629 2.78 16.20 19.73
CA SER A 629 1.79 16.99 20.46
C SER A 629 0.36 16.48 20.22
N GLY A 630 -0.48 16.52 21.26
CA GLY A 630 -1.88 16.08 21.17
C GLY A 630 -2.73 16.98 20.28
N ASP A 631 -3.84 16.47 19.74
CA ASP A 631 -4.71 17.23 18.83
C ASP A 631 -5.32 18.45 19.53
N CYS A 632 -4.95 19.65 19.08
CA CYS A 632 -5.47 20.91 19.60
C CYS A 632 -6.59 21.46 18.68
N PRO A 633 -7.81 21.71 19.18
CA PRO A 633 -8.92 22.20 18.36
C PRO A 633 -8.60 23.49 17.59
N GLY A 634 -8.63 23.41 16.27
CA GLY A 634 -8.36 24.56 15.39
C GLY A 634 -6.89 24.76 15.00
N VAL A 635 -5.97 23.86 15.40
CA VAL A 635 -4.54 23.91 15.03
C VAL A 635 -4.20 22.81 14.03
N ASN A 636 -3.55 23.15 12.92
CA ASN A 636 -3.07 22.20 11.93
C ASN A 636 -1.65 21.68 12.26
N ARG A 637 -1.55 20.42 12.72
CA ARG A 637 -0.28 19.74 13.03
C ARG A 637 0.72 19.77 11.86
N GLU A 638 0.28 19.56 10.61
CA GLU A 638 1.18 19.60 9.45
C GLU A 638 1.79 20.99 9.27
N ARG A 639 0.98 22.04 9.45
CA ARG A 639 1.47 23.42 9.36
C ARG A 639 2.43 23.76 10.51
N CYS A 640 2.17 23.31 11.74
CA CYS A 640 3.13 23.43 12.84
C CYS A 640 4.49 22.78 12.53
N ILE A 641 4.49 21.56 11.96
CA ILE A 641 5.72 20.86 11.54
C ILE A 641 6.44 21.66 10.44
N LYS A 642 5.71 22.16 9.44
CA LYS A 642 6.28 23.00 8.37
C LYS A 642 6.92 24.29 8.92
N ILE A 643 6.24 24.99 9.83
CA ILE A 643 6.78 26.20 10.49
C ILE A 643 8.06 25.86 11.27
N ALA A 644 8.05 24.80 12.08
CA ALA A 644 9.23 24.38 12.85
C ALA A 644 10.44 24.06 11.94
N ILE A 645 10.21 23.50 10.75
CA ILE A 645 11.26 23.20 9.75
C ILE A 645 11.83 24.45 9.05
N VAL A 646 11.16 25.62 9.11
CA VAL A 646 11.61 26.83 8.39
C VAL A 646 11.85 28.07 9.27
N HIS A 647 11.49 28.09 10.54
CA HIS A 647 11.54 29.31 11.37
C HIS A 647 12.96 29.94 11.46
N ASP A 648 13.97 29.15 11.83
CA ASP A 648 15.37 29.60 11.90
C ASP A 648 16.15 29.36 10.57
N ILE A 649 15.46 29.14 9.44
CA ILE A 649 16.13 28.76 8.18
C ILE A 649 17.10 29.84 7.67
N ALA A 650 16.79 31.12 7.95
CA ALA A 650 17.62 32.27 7.59
C ALA A 650 18.99 32.27 8.31
N GLU A 651 19.11 31.61 9.47
CA GLU A 651 20.38 31.47 10.20
C GLU A 651 21.41 30.62 9.43
N ALA A 652 21.02 29.96 8.33
CA ALA A 652 21.95 29.40 7.35
C ALA A 652 22.88 30.46 6.73
N ILE A 653 22.40 31.71 6.57
CA ILE A 653 23.19 32.84 6.08
C ILE A 653 23.64 33.73 7.24
N VAL A 654 22.71 34.14 8.13
CA VAL A 654 23.03 35.15 9.17
C VAL A 654 23.75 34.59 10.40
N GLY A 655 23.70 33.26 10.60
CA GLY A 655 24.16 32.59 11.82
C GLY A 655 23.21 32.81 13.01
N ASP A 656 23.44 32.08 14.11
CA ASP A 656 22.73 32.31 15.36
C ASP A 656 23.08 33.69 15.93
N ILE A 657 22.13 34.62 15.82
CA ILE A 657 22.22 35.98 16.38
C ILE A 657 21.50 36.00 17.72
N THR A 658 22.29 36.13 18.79
CA THR A 658 21.86 36.08 20.19
C THR A 658 21.57 37.49 20.74
N PRO A 659 20.78 37.64 21.82
CA PRO A 659 20.61 38.94 22.50
C PRO A 659 21.92 39.57 22.98
N SER A 660 22.94 38.76 23.29
CA SER A 660 24.28 39.22 23.68
C SER A 660 25.08 39.88 22.55
N ASP A 661 24.64 39.78 21.29
CA ASP A 661 25.30 40.42 20.14
C ASP A 661 24.95 41.91 19.98
N GLY A 662 24.02 42.43 20.80
CA GLY A 662 23.65 43.86 20.80
C GLY A 662 22.89 44.34 19.56
N ILE A 663 22.54 43.45 18.63
CA ILE A 663 21.79 43.77 17.41
C ILE A 663 20.32 44.05 17.76
N PRO A 664 19.74 45.24 17.45
CA PRO A 664 18.33 45.53 17.70
C PRO A 664 17.39 44.57 16.95
N LYS A 665 16.24 44.20 17.53
CA LYS A 665 15.31 43.21 16.92
C LYS A 665 14.96 43.55 15.46
N ALA A 666 14.70 44.83 15.16
CA ALA A 666 14.38 45.27 13.78
C ALA A 666 15.53 45.01 12.79
N GLU A 667 16.79 45.11 13.24
CA GLU A 667 17.98 44.84 12.43
C GLU A 667 18.28 43.33 12.32
N LYS A 668 18.01 42.52 13.36
CA LYS A 668 18.02 41.05 13.24
C LYS A 668 16.99 40.60 12.18
N SER A 669 15.74 41.03 12.35
CA SER A 669 14.63 40.70 11.45
C SER A 669 14.86 41.16 10.00
N ARG A 670 15.45 42.35 9.78
CA ARG A 670 15.83 42.83 8.43
C ARG A 670 16.84 41.89 7.76
N ARG A 671 17.90 41.49 8.48
CA ARG A 671 18.93 40.58 7.95
C ARG A 671 18.37 39.20 7.64
N GLU A 672 17.48 38.69 8.49
CA GLU A 672 16.83 37.40 8.30
C GLU A 672 15.88 37.42 7.10
N GLN A 673 15.10 38.49 6.92
CA GLN A 673 14.27 38.69 5.73
C GLN A 673 15.12 38.76 4.45
N GLU A 674 16.22 39.50 4.47
CA GLU A 674 17.15 39.60 3.32
C GLU A 674 17.80 38.24 2.98
N ALA A 675 18.22 37.49 4.00
CA ALA A 675 18.72 36.13 3.86
C ALA A 675 17.64 35.17 3.33
N LEU A 676 16.42 35.23 3.85
CA LEU A 676 15.30 34.41 3.39
C LEU A 676 14.97 34.71 1.92
N ASP A 677 14.99 35.99 1.52
CA ASP A 677 14.82 36.38 0.12
C ASP A 677 15.98 35.94 -0.77
N GLU A 678 17.23 35.88 -0.27
CA GLU A 678 18.35 35.27 -0.98
C GLU A 678 18.15 33.75 -1.14
N MET A 679 17.82 33.03 -0.06
CA MET A 679 17.54 31.58 -0.11
C MET A 679 16.37 31.26 -1.05
N CYS A 680 15.34 32.11 -1.09
CA CYS A 680 14.21 31.98 -2.01
C CYS A 680 14.60 32.22 -3.48
N LYS A 681 15.54 33.14 -3.76
CA LYS A 681 16.13 33.32 -5.10
C LYS A 681 16.98 32.11 -5.50
N VAL A 682 17.83 31.62 -4.58
CA VAL A 682 18.65 30.40 -4.78
C VAL A 682 17.77 29.18 -5.04
N LEU A 683 16.61 29.06 -4.38
CA LEU A 683 15.63 28.00 -4.64
C LEU A 683 14.99 28.10 -6.05
N GLY A 684 15.01 29.27 -6.69
CA GLY A 684 14.39 29.52 -8.01
C GLY A 684 13.00 30.15 -7.97
N GLY A 685 12.57 30.68 -6.82
CA GLY A 685 11.29 31.36 -6.65
C GLY A 685 10.06 30.46 -6.80
N GLY A 686 8.93 31.09 -7.14
CA GLY A 686 7.64 30.43 -7.35
C GLY A 686 7.00 29.90 -6.06
N MET A 687 5.90 29.15 -6.18
CA MET A 687 5.01 28.80 -5.05
C MET A 687 5.71 28.12 -3.85
N ARG A 688 6.82 27.40 -4.05
CA ARG A 688 7.60 26.80 -2.95
C ARG A 688 8.44 27.81 -2.18
N ALA A 689 8.96 28.83 -2.85
CA ALA A 689 9.65 29.93 -2.18
C ALA A 689 8.64 30.79 -1.41
N GLU A 690 7.48 31.07 -2.00
CA GLU A 690 6.43 31.82 -1.31
C GLU A 690 5.83 31.05 -0.12
N GLU A 691 5.61 29.72 -0.20
CA GLU A 691 5.21 28.90 0.96
C GLU A 691 6.23 29.01 2.12
N ILE A 692 7.53 28.99 1.82
CA ILE A 692 8.58 29.18 2.84
C ILE A 692 8.52 30.58 3.46
N LYS A 693 8.31 31.64 2.66
CA LYS A 693 8.15 33.00 3.16
C LYS A 693 6.89 33.18 4.00
N GLU A 694 5.76 32.63 3.56
CA GLU A 694 4.50 32.66 4.31
C GLU A 694 4.67 32.04 5.69
N LEU A 695 5.24 30.83 5.76
CA LEU A 695 5.46 30.11 7.01
C LEU A 695 6.44 30.83 7.96
N TRP A 696 7.51 31.42 7.42
CA TRP A 696 8.47 32.21 8.20
C TRP A 696 7.84 33.51 8.72
N ALA A 697 7.14 34.25 7.87
CA ALA A 697 6.46 35.49 8.25
C ALA A 697 5.31 35.24 9.25
N GLU A 698 4.59 34.12 9.11
CA GLU A 698 3.56 33.68 10.05
C GLU A 698 4.14 33.39 11.44
N TYR A 699 5.30 32.73 11.50
CA TYR A 699 6.07 32.57 12.74
C TYR A 699 6.50 33.92 13.31
N GLU A 700 7.17 34.76 12.53
CA GLU A 700 7.77 35.97 13.09
C GLU A 700 6.73 36.98 13.60
N ASN A 701 5.65 37.17 12.84
CA ASN A 701 4.52 37.99 13.26
C ASN A 701 3.61 37.31 14.30
N ASN A 702 3.85 36.04 14.67
CA ASN A 702 3.06 35.26 15.62
C ASN A 702 1.55 35.26 15.24
N ALA A 703 1.28 35.05 13.94
CA ALA A 703 0.02 35.45 13.30
C ALA A 703 -1.11 34.38 13.35
N SER A 704 -0.82 33.16 13.79
CA SER A 704 -1.75 32.02 13.78
C SER A 704 -1.66 31.18 15.06
N LEU A 705 -2.62 30.29 15.30
CA LEU A 705 -2.58 29.37 16.45
C LEU A 705 -1.40 28.40 16.32
N GLU A 706 -1.06 28.02 15.09
CA GLU A 706 0.10 27.24 14.72
C GLU A 706 1.41 27.95 15.10
N ALA A 707 1.57 29.23 14.74
CA ALA A 707 2.73 30.03 15.12
C ALA A 707 2.83 30.22 16.64
N ASN A 708 1.71 30.49 17.33
CA ASN A 708 1.67 30.57 18.79
C ASN A 708 2.18 29.28 19.45
N LEU A 709 1.79 28.11 18.93
CA LEU A 709 2.20 26.81 19.45
C LEU A 709 3.67 26.50 19.13
N VAL A 710 4.14 26.79 17.91
CA VAL A 710 5.56 26.56 17.55
C VAL A 710 6.49 27.52 18.29
N LYS A 711 6.08 28.77 18.54
CA LYS A 711 6.83 29.69 19.42
C LYS A 711 6.83 29.24 20.87
N ASP A 712 5.91 28.39 21.31
CA ASP A 712 6.03 27.72 22.61
C ASP A 712 6.95 26.50 22.52
N PHE A 713 6.96 25.73 21.43
CA PHE A 713 7.91 24.63 21.26
C PHE A 713 9.37 25.10 21.19
N ASP A 714 9.67 26.24 20.57
CA ASP A 714 10.99 26.91 20.64
C ASP A 714 11.46 27.07 22.10
N LYS A 715 10.64 27.76 22.91
CA LYS A 715 10.92 27.96 24.33
C LYS A 715 11.01 26.66 25.13
N VAL A 716 10.16 25.66 24.83
CA VAL A 716 10.14 24.36 25.52
C VAL A 716 11.38 23.51 25.16
N GLU A 717 11.80 23.52 23.90
CA GLU A 717 13.03 22.89 23.43
C GLU A 717 14.23 23.48 24.19
N MET A 718 14.38 24.81 24.17
CA MET A 718 15.50 25.49 24.81
C MET A 718 15.62 25.16 26.31
N ILE A 719 14.52 25.07 27.07
CA ILE A 719 14.58 24.70 28.50
C ILE A 719 14.74 23.19 28.75
N LEU A 720 14.32 22.33 27.81
CA LEU A 720 14.59 20.89 27.87
C LEU A 720 16.08 20.63 27.61
N GLN A 721 16.64 21.27 26.58
CA GLN A 721 18.04 21.17 26.22
C GLN A 721 18.96 21.81 27.28
N ALA A 722 18.51 22.88 27.94
CA ALA A 722 19.17 23.41 29.14
C ALA A 722 19.24 22.35 30.26
N LEU A 723 18.12 21.71 30.63
CA LEU A 723 18.08 20.70 31.69
C LEU A 723 19.00 19.51 31.37
N GLU A 724 19.08 19.11 30.11
CA GLU A 724 19.98 18.03 29.65
C GLU A 724 21.46 18.45 29.73
N TYR A 725 21.81 19.69 29.40
CA TYR A 725 23.17 20.21 29.55
C TYR A 725 23.58 20.51 31.00
N GLU A 726 22.64 20.83 31.90
CA GLU A 726 22.91 20.85 33.35
C GLU A 726 23.31 19.45 33.86
N MET A 727 22.64 18.40 33.37
CA MET A 727 22.97 17.01 33.70
C MET A 727 24.31 16.55 33.11
N GLU A 728 24.56 16.82 31.82
CA GLU A 728 25.75 16.32 31.12
C GLU A 728 27.03 17.06 31.51
N HIS A 729 26.94 18.38 31.73
CA HIS A 729 28.12 19.24 31.93
C HIS A 729 28.23 19.82 33.35
N GLY A 730 27.30 19.49 34.26
CA GLY A 730 27.36 19.91 35.66
C GLY A 730 27.27 21.42 35.86
N LYS A 731 26.55 22.13 34.98
CA LYS A 731 26.40 23.59 35.00
C LYS A 731 25.09 24.03 35.62
N VAL A 732 25.00 25.33 35.91
CA VAL A 732 23.75 26.01 36.25
C VAL A 732 23.41 26.95 35.11
N LEU A 733 22.24 26.74 34.50
CA LEU A 733 21.76 27.41 33.29
C LEU A 733 20.44 28.16 33.55
N ASP A 734 20.31 28.75 34.74
CA ASP A 734 19.10 29.45 35.22
C ASP A 734 18.57 30.52 34.24
N GLU A 735 19.45 31.17 33.47
CA GLU A 735 19.07 32.24 32.54
C GLU A 735 18.08 31.79 31.44
N PHE A 736 18.14 30.53 30.99
CA PHE A 736 17.21 30.00 29.96
C PHE A 736 15.81 29.75 30.53
N PHE A 737 15.73 29.34 31.80
CA PHE A 737 14.46 29.16 32.52
C PHE A 737 13.85 30.50 32.93
N LEU A 738 14.67 31.43 33.45
CA LEU A 738 14.24 32.77 33.84
C LEU A 738 13.82 33.62 32.63
N SER A 739 14.49 33.46 31.48
CA SER A 739 14.14 34.20 30.25
C SER A 739 12.89 33.68 29.55
N THR A 740 12.40 32.48 29.85
CA THR A 740 11.15 31.91 29.31
C THR A 740 9.97 31.96 30.27
N ALA A 741 10.23 32.16 31.58
CA ALA A 741 9.20 32.29 32.61
C ALA A 741 8.09 33.29 32.23
N GLY A 742 6.83 32.85 32.31
CA GLY A 742 5.66 33.67 31.97
C GLY A 742 5.41 33.92 30.47
N LYS A 743 6.22 33.37 29.55
CA LYS A 743 6.12 33.63 28.10
C LYS A 743 5.47 32.49 27.29
N PHE A 744 4.90 31.47 27.95
CA PHE A 744 4.19 30.37 27.30
C PHE A 744 2.72 30.74 27.07
N GLN A 745 2.27 30.70 25.82
CA GLN A 745 0.96 31.21 25.40
C GLN A 745 -0.13 30.13 25.47
N THR A 746 0.20 28.94 24.99
CA THR A 746 -0.69 27.77 24.84
C THR A 746 -0.69 26.87 26.08
N GLU A 747 -1.77 26.12 26.29
CA GLU A 747 -1.84 25.15 27.40
C GLU A 747 -0.86 23.98 27.23
N ILE A 748 -0.54 23.59 25.99
CA ILE A 748 0.49 22.57 25.71
C ILE A 748 1.87 23.10 26.13
N GLY A 749 2.24 24.31 25.70
CA GLY A 749 3.50 24.97 26.07
C GLY A 749 3.65 25.12 27.59
N LYS A 750 2.60 25.63 28.26
CA LYS A 750 2.55 25.76 29.73
C LYS A 750 2.71 24.41 30.44
N SER A 751 1.99 23.38 29.97
CA SER A 751 2.04 22.04 30.55
C SER A 751 3.43 21.41 30.44
N TRP A 752 4.05 21.45 29.25
CA TRP A 752 5.37 20.86 29.02
C TRP A 752 6.47 21.64 29.76
N ALA A 753 6.38 22.97 29.78
CA ALA A 753 7.29 23.79 30.58
C ALA A 753 7.15 23.54 32.09
N ALA A 754 5.95 23.33 32.61
CA ALA A 754 5.74 23.00 34.03
C ALA A 754 6.37 21.64 34.39
N GLU A 755 6.23 20.63 33.54
CA GLU A 755 6.83 19.31 33.72
C GLU A 755 8.37 19.36 33.68
N ILE A 756 8.97 20.13 32.77
CA ILE A 756 10.42 20.32 32.72
C ILE A 756 10.94 21.01 33.99
N ASN A 757 10.28 22.08 34.44
CA ASN A 757 10.63 22.76 35.69
C ASN A 757 10.43 21.85 36.92
N SER A 758 9.40 20.99 36.93
CA SER A 758 9.19 19.97 37.97
C SER A 758 10.36 19.00 38.04
N ARG A 759 10.78 18.45 36.88
CA ARG A 759 11.95 17.55 36.78
C ARG A 759 13.24 18.23 37.22
N ARG A 760 13.44 19.51 36.88
CA ARG A 760 14.59 20.30 37.33
C ARG A 760 14.58 20.49 38.85
N ASN A 761 13.47 20.97 39.40
CA ASN A 761 13.33 21.26 40.83
C ASN A 761 13.48 20.01 41.71
N SER A 762 12.99 18.85 41.26
CA SER A 762 13.15 17.55 41.95
C SER A 762 14.61 17.05 42.04
N ARG A 763 15.55 17.70 41.35
CA ARG A 763 16.97 17.31 41.27
C ARG A 763 17.93 18.34 41.85
N LEU A 764 17.46 19.57 42.08
CA LEU A 764 18.22 20.55 42.84
C LEU A 764 18.28 20.08 44.31
N PRO A 765 19.47 19.96 44.92
CA PRO A 765 19.55 19.67 46.35
C PRO A 765 18.89 20.82 47.14
N VAL A 766 18.14 20.47 48.18
CA VAL A 766 17.48 21.45 49.05
C VAL A 766 18.54 22.38 49.63
N ARG A 767 18.57 23.62 49.14
CA ARG A 767 19.41 24.67 49.73
C ARG A 767 18.84 24.98 51.12
N PRO A 768 19.62 24.91 52.21
CA PRO A 768 19.18 25.45 53.49
C PRO A 768 18.99 26.97 53.36
N ASN A 769 18.08 27.51 54.18
CA ASN A 769 17.81 28.94 54.31
C ASN A 769 19.00 29.70 54.93
#